data_AF-A0A8H9MK42-F1
#
_entry.id   AF-A0A8H9MK42-F1
#
_cell.length_a   1.000
_cell.length_b   1.000
_cell.length_c   1.000
_cell.angle_alpha   90.00
_cell.angle_beta   90.00
_cell.angle_gamma   90.00
#
_symmetry.space_group_name_H-M   'P 1'
#
loop_
_entity.id
_entity.type
_entity.pdbx_description
1 polymer ?
#
loop_
_entity_poly.entity_id
_entity_poly.type
_entity_poly.pdbx_seq_one_letter_code
_entity_poly.pdbx_strand_id
1 'polypeptide(L)'
;MTAGNTEGMTQDHTEREPMDVDFGWDWDTEDFDAPHPHHTDDPALPVTLEENLIPIDRNGVYVPNHLDADGTLHFFAAVDISDQPNFDDPLLHLRYFRVAQADDGRLVHDSHPVMPLEFDSASPFPLPTLQIMLEDGDLGNAQELAHQTAQLHGLNFPDPALLPELNTGVDYRFAGGVREDGSPTLEALKAWREGDQDHEARLPIASYGMSEELAVDLRELNELRETQGLEAAMNLAESMAVAGGYLESSRDDPRLFTDGPLDPFTTHLERERAEAAITREHQDDDAPTLAPEVRTEQFRERFADSNYHLLEPIDPTINYSFEVVAADPWTLELSADKWWIGEDGHIGNQAQMLQTYSLESYEWERETEREIAAMDREDLYRIYQESGLEAAMRQAESLAVANDELNPNRADGRLFQQGPPDRFTTLREAELAGLNAAPLRESRRDITHDDTEELLAVSTPEPDNWEALIAAQADDEPEPERHYWQTHYRPVKTPEGERLGTALFVTEFPQLPPDFDNYVAENGMDDSIYPTEARTVEMAHFVSDDDARKFEKEFRSYLVPELLDGPELAPEVAKLEGLSGEWEEMNYNQIVDYMSGNRTVVREESDWHLHNPHAEWDAQAWHEYESLREHTAKTDEVSPDLDL
;
A
#
# COMPACT_ATOMS: atom_id res chain seq x y z
N MET A 1 -4.99 -90.02 12.72
CA MET A 1 -4.66 -91.17 13.58
C MET A 1 -3.30 -90.90 14.20
N THR A 2 -3.25 -90.89 15.54
CA THR A 2 -2.09 -91.16 16.45
C THR A 2 -0.75 -90.51 16.09
N ALA A 3 -0.27 -89.47 16.79
CA ALA A 3 0.13 -89.38 18.21
C ALA A 3 1.34 -90.23 18.61
N GLY A 4 2.31 -89.59 19.26
CA GLY A 4 3.30 -90.19 20.16
C GLY A 4 4.66 -89.49 20.09
N ASN A 5 5.42 -89.30 21.15
CA ASN A 5 5.15 -89.25 22.58
C ASN A 5 6.43 -88.68 23.22
N THR A 6 6.27 -87.85 24.23
CA THR A 6 7.30 -87.30 25.14
C THR A 6 7.81 -88.34 26.15
N GLU A 7 9.06 -88.16 26.64
CA GLU A 7 9.64 -88.48 27.98
C GLU A 7 11.17 -88.67 27.80
N GLY A 8 12.11 -88.05 28.53
CA GLY A 8 12.08 -87.35 29.82
C GLY A 8 12.76 -88.21 30.90
N MET A 9 14.06 -88.02 31.19
CA MET A 9 14.62 -88.29 32.53
C MET A 9 16.03 -87.70 32.73
N THR A 10 16.07 -86.77 33.69
CA THR A 10 17.16 -86.17 34.50
C THR A 10 17.91 -87.21 35.36
N GLN A 11 19.20 -87.11 35.69
CA GLN A 11 19.92 -86.29 36.71
C GLN A 11 21.38 -86.85 36.69
N ASP A 12 22.50 -86.19 37.01
CA ASP A 12 22.86 -85.54 38.26
C ASP A 12 24.23 -84.81 38.14
N HIS A 13 24.46 -83.87 39.05
CA HIS A 13 25.50 -82.86 39.19
C HIS A 13 26.97 -83.31 39.28
N THR A 14 27.91 -82.47 38.81
CA THR A 14 28.82 -81.68 39.67
C THR A 14 29.68 -80.66 38.88
N GLU A 15 29.86 -79.48 39.51
CA GLU A 15 30.98 -78.50 39.37
C GLU A 15 31.13 -77.75 38.02
N ARG A 16 30.55 -76.55 37.83
CA ARG A 16 30.94 -75.19 38.32
C ARG A 16 32.39 -74.76 38.00
N GLU A 17 32.58 -74.28 36.77
CA GLU A 17 33.09 -72.94 36.37
C GLU A 17 33.46 -72.99 34.86
N PRO A 18 32.71 -72.33 33.95
CA PRO A 18 33.19 -72.06 32.58
C PRO A 18 33.46 -70.56 32.42
N MET A 19 34.71 -70.17 32.17
CA MET A 19 35.26 -69.93 30.83
C MET A 19 34.53 -68.82 30.07
N ASP A 20 35.02 -67.59 30.29
CA ASP A 20 34.71 -66.40 29.50
C ASP A 20 35.12 -66.62 28.04
N VAL A 21 34.10 -66.84 27.20
CA VAL A 21 34.16 -66.55 25.77
C VAL A 21 32.93 -65.69 25.50
N ASP A 22 33.12 -64.39 25.68
CA ASP A 22 32.08 -63.38 25.53
C ASP A 22 31.82 -63.16 24.04
N PHE A 23 30.77 -63.80 23.51
CA PHE A 23 30.14 -63.42 22.25
C PHE A 23 29.09 -62.36 22.56
N GLY A 24 29.54 -61.13 22.83
CA GLY A 24 28.69 -59.96 22.83
C GLY A 24 28.17 -59.72 21.41
N TRP A 25 26.93 -60.11 21.15
CA TRP A 25 26.14 -59.49 20.08
C TRP A 25 25.53 -58.24 20.70
N ASP A 26 26.15 -57.10 20.38
CA ASP A 26 25.63 -55.76 20.60
C ASP A 26 24.17 -55.69 20.15
N TRP A 27 23.27 -55.40 21.07
CA TRP A 27 22.00 -54.76 20.76
C TRP A 27 22.26 -53.27 20.80
N ASP A 28 22.85 -52.71 19.74
CA ASP A 28 22.82 -51.28 19.50
C ASP A 28 22.68 -50.99 18.00
N THR A 29 21.74 -50.10 17.72
CA THR A 29 21.50 -49.36 16.47
C THR A 29 21.08 -50.16 15.23
N GLU A 30 19.78 -50.45 15.14
CA GLU A 30 19.04 -50.14 13.91
C GLU A 30 17.90 -49.16 14.24
N ASP A 31 17.95 -48.02 13.56
CA ASP A 31 17.06 -46.88 13.59
C ASP A 31 15.57 -47.25 13.51
N PHE A 32 14.81 -46.86 14.52
CA PHE A 32 13.36 -46.63 14.41
C PHE A 32 12.97 -45.39 15.24
N ASP A 33 13.72 -44.29 15.06
CA ASP A 33 13.17 -42.95 15.31
C ASP A 33 12.24 -42.62 14.14
N ALA A 34 11.02 -43.19 14.15
CA ALA A 34 9.93 -42.53 13.46
C ALA A 34 9.65 -41.24 14.24
N PRO A 35 9.61 -40.07 13.58
CA PRO A 35 9.26 -38.83 14.28
C PRO A 35 7.93 -39.03 15.00
N HIS A 36 7.89 -38.70 16.29
CA HIS A 36 6.62 -38.60 17.00
C HIS A 36 5.76 -37.56 16.25
N PRO A 37 4.52 -37.88 15.87
CA PRO A 37 3.67 -36.94 15.16
C PRO A 37 3.58 -35.66 15.98
N HIS A 38 3.79 -34.52 15.32
CA HIS A 38 3.68 -33.23 15.98
C HIS A 38 2.20 -33.00 16.33
N HIS A 39 1.85 -33.15 17.61
CA HIS A 39 0.51 -32.84 18.11
C HIS A 39 0.38 -31.33 18.34
N THR A 40 -0.69 -30.73 17.84
CA THR A 40 -1.06 -29.35 18.19
C THR A 40 -2.17 -29.40 19.22
N ASP A 41 -1.83 -29.01 20.45
CA ASP A 41 -2.78 -28.91 21.57
C ASP A 41 -3.23 -27.45 21.72
N ASP A 42 -4.50 -27.19 21.40
CA ASP A 42 -5.17 -25.92 21.75
C ASP A 42 -6.10 -26.16 22.95
N PRO A 43 -5.88 -25.51 24.11
CA PRO A 43 -6.69 -25.73 25.31
C PRO A 43 -8.16 -25.32 25.13
N ALA A 44 -8.50 -24.51 24.13
CA ALA A 44 -9.87 -24.11 23.82
C ALA A 44 -10.63 -25.12 22.95
N LEU A 45 -9.95 -26.12 22.38
CA LEU A 45 -10.56 -27.22 21.65
C LEU A 45 -10.82 -28.44 22.56
N PRO A 46 -11.93 -29.16 22.36
CA PRO A 46 -12.20 -30.40 23.09
C PRO A 46 -11.43 -31.62 22.55
N VAL A 47 -10.58 -31.41 21.54
CA VAL A 47 -9.83 -32.43 20.80
C VAL A 47 -8.37 -31.98 20.66
N THR A 48 -7.47 -32.93 20.53
CA THR A 48 -6.11 -32.70 20.04
C THR A 48 -6.10 -32.89 18.53
N LEU A 49 -5.32 -32.08 17.79
CA LEU A 49 -5.17 -32.24 16.34
C LEU A 49 -3.84 -32.93 16.02
N GLU A 50 -3.89 -33.99 15.22
CA GLU A 50 -2.70 -34.58 14.59
C GLU A 50 -2.30 -33.83 13.31
N GLU A 51 -1.18 -34.24 12.71
CA GLU A 51 -0.73 -33.76 11.41
C GLU A 51 -1.87 -33.88 10.36
N ASN A 52 -2.14 -32.78 9.65
CA ASN A 52 -3.28 -32.59 8.73
C ASN A 52 -4.65 -32.36 9.37
N LEU A 53 -4.71 -31.75 10.56
CA LEU A 53 -5.96 -31.35 11.23
C LEU A 53 -6.89 -32.54 11.54
N ILE A 54 -6.36 -33.69 11.91
CA ILE A 54 -7.18 -34.84 12.29
C ILE A 54 -7.53 -34.75 13.79
N PRO A 55 -8.81 -34.57 14.17
CA PRO A 55 -9.20 -34.44 15.56
C PRO A 55 -9.30 -35.79 16.27
N ILE A 56 -8.63 -35.89 17.41
CA ILE A 56 -8.71 -37.01 18.34
C ILE A 56 -9.22 -36.53 19.71
N ASP A 57 -10.10 -37.29 20.34
CA ASP A 57 -10.61 -36.98 21.66
C ASP A 57 -9.54 -37.20 22.74
N ARG A 58 -9.87 -36.87 24.00
CA ARG A 58 -8.99 -37.04 25.16
C ARG A 58 -8.53 -38.50 25.41
N ASN A 59 -9.19 -39.48 24.79
CA ASN A 59 -8.84 -40.90 24.87
C ASN A 59 -8.00 -41.36 23.66
N GLY A 60 -7.65 -40.45 22.76
CA GLY A 60 -6.96 -40.76 21.50
C GLY A 60 -7.87 -41.44 20.47
N VAL A 61 -9.19 -41.28 20.59
CA VAL A 61 -10.16 -41.84 19.65
C VAL A 61 -10.49 -40.80 18.59
N TYR A 62 -10.43 -41.20 17.33
CA TYR A 62 -10.82 -40.38 16.19
C TYR A 62 -12.22 -39.77 16.37
N VAL A 63 -12.33 -38.47 16.14
CA VAL A 63 -13.60 -37.75 16.10
C VAL A 63 -14.04 -37.58 14.65
N PRO A 64 -15.23 -38.09 14.27
CA PRO A 64 -15.78 -37.89 12.92
C PRO A 64 -15.83 -36.42 12.55
N ASN A 65 -15.28 -36.10 11.38
CA ASN A 65 -15.09 -34.74 10.91
C ASN A 65 -15.19 -34.65 9.38
N HIS A 66 -15.24 -33.42 8.87
CA HIS A 66 -15.18 -33.12 7.45
C HIS A 66 -14.19 -31.97 7.23
N LEU A 67 -13.24 -32.12 6.30
CA LEU A 67 -12.38 -31.04 5.83
C LEU A 67 -12.96 -30.52 4.51
N ASP A 68 -13.35 -29.24 4.49
CA ASP A 68 -13.94 -28.63 3.30
C ASP A 68 -12.89 -28.22 2.25
N ALA A 69 -13.35 -27.64 1.13
CA ALA A 69 -12.47 -27.23 0.04
C ALA A 69 -11.57 -26.04 0.39
N ASP A 70 -11.94 -25.26 1.42
CA ASP A 70 -11.24 -24.07 1.86
C ASP A 70 -10.24 -24.40 2.99
N GLY A 71 -10.09 -25.68 3.35
CA GLY A 71 -9.17 -26.14 4.39
C GLY A 71 -9.71 -26.00 5.81
N THR A 72 -11.02 -25.81 5.98
CA THR A 72 -11.67 -25.75 7.29
C THR A 72 -12.16 -27.14 7.71
N LEU A 73 -11.70 -27.58 8.88
CA LEU A 73 -12.12 -28.79 9.57
C LEU A 73 -13.42 -28.52 10.36
N HIS A 74 -14.42 -29.36 10.14
CA HIS A 74 -15.72 -29.32 10.79
C HIS A 74 -15.92 -30.56 11.65
N PHE A 75 -16.32 -30.39 12.91
CA PHE A 75 -16.71 -31.52 13.76
C PHE A 75 -17.72 -31.13 14.85
N PHE A 76 -18.29 -32.12 15.52
CA PHE A 76 -19.20 -31.93 16.65
C PHE A 76 -18.66 -32.63 17.89
N ALA A 77 -18.71 -31.94 19.03
CA ALA A 77 -18.25 -32.50 20.30
C ALA A 77 -19.13 -32.05 21.47
N ALA A 78 -19.25 -32.93 22.46
CA ALA A 78 -19.83 -32.59 23.75
C ALA A 78 -18.75 -31.93 24.62
N VAL A 79 -19.02 -30.73 25.13
CA VAL A 79 -18.09 -29.97 25.96
C VAL A 79 -18.72 -29.54 27.27
N ASP A 80 -17.92 -29.54 28.32
CA ASP A 80 -18.29 -28.98 29.61
C ASP A 80 -17.98 -27.48 29.59
N ILE A 81 -18.99 -26.63 29.80
CA ILE A 81 -18.84 -25.17 29.83
C ILE A 81 -18.87 -24.59 31.25
N SER A 82 -18.75 -25.43 32.29
CA SER A 82 -18.81 -24.99 33.69
C SER A 82 -17.68 -24.03 34.13
N ASP A 83 -16.60 -23.91 33.34
CA ASP A 83 -15.51 -22.96 33.60
C ASP A 83 -15.82 -21.52 33.15
N GLN A 84 -17.00 -21.26 32.56
CA GLN A 84 -17.47 -19.89 32.28
C GLN A 84 -18.10 -19.25 33.54
N PRO A 85 -17.83 -17.96 33.85
CA PRO A 85 -17.97 -17.38 35.20
C PRO A 85 -19.40 -17.18 35.74
N ASN A 86 -20.43 -17.82 35.19
CA ASN A 86 -21.84 -17.52 35.49
C ASN A 86 -22.75 -18.73 35.82
N PHE A 87 -22.24 -19.96 35.92
CA PHE A 87 -23.11 -21.13 36.18
C PHE A 87 -22.52 -22.11 37.21
N ASP A 88 -23.24 -22.33 38.31
CA ASP A 88 -22.87 -23.24 39.43
C ASP A 88 -23.26 -24.73 39.19
N ASP A 89 -23.80 -25.07 38.01
CA ASP A 89 -24.14 -26.45 37.61
C ASP A 89 -23.37 -26.84 36.33
N PRO A 90 -22.87 -28.09 36.20
CA PRO A 90 -22.21 -28.56 34.98
C PRO A 90 -23.22 -28.57 33.82
N LEU A 91 -23.06 -27.60 32.92
CA LEU A 91 -23.82 -27.51 31.68
C LEU A 91 -22.96 -28.16 30.59
N LEU A 92 -23.22 -29.42 30.29
CA LEU A 92 -22.65 -30.07 29.11
C LEU A 92 -23.40 -29.58 27.88
N HIS A 93 -22.71 -29.10 26.85
CA HIS A 93 -23.32 -28.68 25.59
C HIS A 93 -22.76 -29.53 24.44
N LEU A 94 -23.63 -29.97 23.54
CA LEU A 94 -23.23 -30.37 22.19
C LEU A 94 -22.95 -29.09 21.40
N ARG A 95 -21.74 -28.96 20.86
CA ARG A 95 -21.33 -27.84 20.03
C ARG A 95 -20.80 -28.30 18.68
N TYR A 96 -20.96 -27.43 17.70
CA TYR A 96 -20.34 -27.50 16.38
C TYR A 96 -19.05 -26.70 16.40
N PHE A 97 -17.98 -27.22 15.84
CA PHE A 97 -16.66 -26.59 15.78
C PHE A 97 -16.22 -26.46 14.32
N ARG A 98 -15.59 -25.32 14.01
CA ARG A 98 -14.84 -25.11 12.78
C ARG A 98 -13.41 -24.78 13.15
N VAL A 99 -12.43 -25.40 12.49
CA VAL A 99 -11.00 -25.19 12.74
C VAL A 99 -10.27 -25.06 11.42
N ALA A 100 -9.41 -24.06 11.26
CA ALA A 100 -8.52 -23.93 10.11
C ALA A 100 -7.10 -23.63 10.59
N GLN A 101 -6.10 -23.96 9.79
CA GLN A 101 -4.73 -23.49 10.01
C GLN A 101 -4.50 -22.23 9.19
N ALA A 102 -4.13 -21.14 9.85
CA ALA A 102 -3.75 -19.89 9.19
C ALA A 102 -2.36 -20.00 8.54
N ASP A 103 -2.03 -19.07 7.64
CA ASP A 103 -0.77 -19.06 6.89
C ASP A 103 0.48 -18.96 7.80
N ASP A 104 0.32 -18.40 9.01
CA ASP A 104 1.35 -18.33 10.06
C ASP A 104 1.52 -19.64 10.85
N GLY A 105 0.78 -20.70 10.48
CA GLY A 105 0.79 -22.00 11.12
C GLY A 105 -0.10 -22.13 12.35
N ARG A 106 -0.80 -21.06 12.78
CA ARG A 106 -1.68 -21.07 13.95
C ARG A 106 -3.02 -21.76 13.66
N LEU A 107 -3.58 -22.43 14.66
CA LEU A 107 -4.96 -22.92 14.61
C LEU A 107 -5.94 -21.79 14.92
N VAL A 108 -6.96 -21.67 14.09
CA VAL A 108 -8.08 -20.75 14.24
C VAL A 108 -9.32 -21.56 14.37
N HIS A 109 -10.18 -21.26 15.35
CA HIS A 109 -11.42 -21.97 15.49
C HIS A 109 -12.55 -21.13 16.06
N ASP A 110 -13.78 -21.55 15.79
CA ASP A 110 -14.96 -21.09 16.50
C ASP A 110 -15.86 -22.26 16.88
N SER A 111 -16.88 -21.98 17.69
CA SER A 111 -17.85 -23.00 18.03
C SER A 111 -19.25 -22.44 18.26
N HIS A 112 -20.28 -23.19 17.87
CA HIS A 112 -21.67 -22.80 18.01
C HIS A 112 -22.46 -23.83 18.83
N PRO A 113 -23.31 -23.39 19.78
CA PRO A 113 -24.10 -24.29 20.61
C PRO A 113 -25.23 -24.94 19.82
N VAL A 114 -25.32 -26.27 19.87
CA VAL A 114 -26.34 -27.06 19.16
C VAL A 114 -27.44 -27.51 20.12
N MET A 115 -27.07 -28.04 21.29
CA MET A 115 -28.02 -28.61 22.23
C MET A 115 -27.45 -28.68 23.65
N PRO A 116 -28.22 -28.33 24.70
CA PRO A 116 -27.82 -28.64 26.07
C PRO A 116 -27.94 -30.15 26.33
N LEU A 117 -27.01 -30.70 27.10
CA LEU A 117 -26.94 -32.11 27.48
C LEU A 117 -27.20 -32.24 28.98
N GLU A 118 -28.14 -33.11 29.35
CA GLU A 118 -28.47 -33.35 30.76
C GLU A 118 -27.47 -34.30 31.44
N PHE A 119 -26.69 -35.08 30.66
CA PHE A 119 -25.69 -36.03 31.15
C PHE A 119 -24.58 -36.23 30.11
N ASP A 120 -23.42 -36.70 30.56
CA ASP A 120 -22.37 -37.28 29.71
C ASP A 120 -22.84 -38.62 29.14
N SER A 121 -23.81 -38.57 28.22
CA SER A 121 -24.17 -39.72 27.42
C SER A 121 -23.14 -39.85 26.31
N ALA A 122 -22.57 -41.04 26.13
CA ALA A 122 -21.55 -41.31 25.11
C ALA A 122 -22.00 -40.97 23.66
N SER A 123 -23.30 -40.70 23.43
CA SER A 123 -23.83 -40.37 22.11
C SER A 123 -25.21 -39.68 22.18
N PRO A 124 -25.26 -38.36 22.47
CA PRO A 124 -26.53 -37.63 22.53
C PRO A 124 -27.15 -37.50 21.14
N PHE A 125 -28.46 -37.67 21.00
CA PHE A 125 -29.14 -37.33 19.73
C PHE A 125 -29.11 -35.81 19.54
N PRO A 126 -28.70 -35.25 18.38
CA PRO A 126 -28.52 -35.89 17.09
C PRO A 126 -27.06 -36.22 16.69
N LEU A 127 -26.10 -36.27 17.62
CA LEU A 127 -24.67 -36.45 17.34
C LEU A 127 -24.35 -37.61 16.37
N PRO A 128 -24.89 -38.86 16.52
CA PRO A 128 -24.65 -39.92 15.55
C PRO A 128 -24.99 -39.55 14.11
N THR A 129 -26.11 -38.85 13.93
CA THR A 129 -26.59 -38.44 12.61
C THR A 129 -25.69 -37.37 12.02
N LEU A 130 -25.30 -36.38 12.82
CA LEU A 130 -24.38 -35.31 12.42
C LEU A 130 -23.02 -35.87 12.01
N GLN A 131 -22.47 -36.82 12.78
CA GLN A 131 -21.19 -37.47 12.49
C GLN A 131 -21.23 -38.24 11.17
N ILE A 132 -22.29 -39.02 10.90
CA ILE A 132 -22.47 -39.72 9.62
C ILE A 132 -22.53 -38.73 8.46
N MET A 133 -23.27 -37.62 8.60
CA MET A 133 -23.37 -36.59 7.56
C MET A 133 -21.99 -35.97 7.25
N LEU A 134 -21.17 -35.70 8.26
CA LEU A 134 -19.81 -35.17 8.05
C LEU A 134 -18.91 -36.18 7.33
N GLU A 135 -18.94 -37.45 7.74
CA GLU A 135 -18.15 -38.53 7.10
C GLU A 135 -18.56 -38.76 5.63
N ASP A 136 -19.84 -38.60 5.32
CA ASP A 136 -20.37 -38.69 3.95
C ASP A 136 -20.11 -37.41 3.11
N GLY A 137 -19.51 -36.38 3.71
CA GLY A 137 -19.23 -35.09 3.06
C GLY A 137 -20.46 -34.19 2.87
N ASP A 138 -21.55 -34.46 3.59
CA ASP A 138 -22.80 -33.73 3.53
C ASP A 138 -22.85 -32.62 4.59
N LEU A 139 -21.87 -31.71 4.51
CA LEU A 139 -21.69 -30.61 5.46
C LEU A 139 -22.94 -29.73 5.58
N GLY A 140 -23.58 -29.42 4.46
CA GLY A 140 -24.77 -28.56 4.43
C GLY A 140 -25.94 -29.13 5.22
N ASN A 141 -26.25 -30.42 5.07
CA ASN A 141 -27.32 -31.06 5.85
C ASN A 141 -26.94 -31.23 7.33
N ALA A 142 -25.66 -31.43 7.64
CA ALA A 142 -25.19 -31.46 9.03
C ALA A 142 -25.40 -30.11 9.71
N GLN A 143 -25.02 -29.00 9.05
CA GLN A 143 -25.22 -27.64 9.55
C GLN A 143 -26.70 -27.28 9.69
N GLU A 144 -27.53 -27.65 8.72
CA GLU A 144 -28.98 -27.42 8.75
C GLU A 144 -29.65 -28.18 9.92
N LEU A 145 -29.28 -29.45 10.12
CA LEU A 145 -29.78 -30.23 11.26
C LEU A 145 -29.34 -29.64 12.60
N ALA A 146 -28.08 -29.18 12.69
CA ALA A 146 -27.56 -28.53 13.88
C ALA A 146 -28.29 -27.20 14.18
N HIS A 147 -28.51 -26.38 13.16
CA HIS A 147 -29.26 -25.13 13.24
C HIS A 147 -30.71 -25.35 13.73
N GLN A 148 -31.44 -26.28 13.11
CA GLN A 148 -32.81 -26.62 13.51
C GLN A 148 -32.86 -27.14 14.96
N THR A 149 -31.87 -27.96 15.35
CA THR A 149 -31.76 -28.46 16.73
C THR A 149 -31.53 -27.30 17.71
N ALA A 150 -30.59 -26.40 17.41
CA ALA A 150 -30.32 -25.23 18.25
C ALA A 150 -31.55 -24.33 18.42
N GLN A 151 -32.29 -24.08 17.34
CA GLN A 151 -33.53 -23.29 17.38
C GLN A 151 -34.58 -23.91 18.30
N LEU A 152 -34.74 -25.25 18.31
CA LEU A 152 -35.66 -25.95 19.20
C LEU A 152 -35.32 -25.75 20.68
N HIS A 153 -34.03 -25.53 20.98
CA HIS A 153 -33.53 -25.29 22.32
C HIS A 153 -33.34 -23.80 22.66
N GLY A 154 -33.69 -22.89 21.74
CA GLY A 154 -33.51 -21.45 21.92
C GLY A 154 -32.04 -21.00 21.98
N LEU A 155 -31.14 -21.78 21.38
CA LEU A 155 -29.71 -21.49 21.30
C LEU A 155 -29.38 -20.69 20.04
N ASN A 156 -28.33 -19.88 20.12
CA ASN A 156 -27.88 -19.03 19.03
C ASN A 156 -26.90 -19.78 18.11
N PHE A 157 -27.44 -20.53 17.15
CA PHE A 157 -26.69 -21.11 16.04
C PHE A 157 -27.07 -20.36 14.75
N PRO A 158 -26.12 -19.75 14.02
CA PRO A 158 -26.42 -18.97 12.81
C PRO A 158 -27.14 -19.79 11.74
N ASP A 159 -27.92 -19.14 10.88
CA ASP A 159 -28.43 -19.80 9.66
C ASP A 159 -27.24 -20.33 8.85
N PRO A 160 -27.22 -21.60 8.41
CA PRO A 160 -26.10 -22.16 7.63
C PRO A 160 -25.72 -21.32 6.41
N ALA A 161 -26.68 -20.68 5.75
CA ALA A 161 -26.43 -19.81 4.60
C ALA A 161 -25.80 -18.45 4.98
N LEU A 162 -25.81 -18.11 6.27
CA LEU A 162 -25.28 -16.87 6.84
C LEU A 162 -24.23 -17.17 7.92
N LEU A 163 -23.64 -18.37 7.92
CA LEU A 163 -22.51 -18.65 8.80
C LEU A 163 -21.42 -17.64 8.47
N PRO A 164 -20.94 -16.85 9.45
CA PRO A 164 -19.86 -15.92 9.20
C PRO A 164 -18.64 -16.72 8.72
N GLU A 165 -17.80 -16.12 7.89
CA GLU A 165 -16.50 -16.70 7.57
C GLU A 165 -15.77 -17.03 8.89
N LEU A 166 -15.07 -18.17 8.94
CA LEU A 166 -14.28 -18.52 10.11
C LEU A 166 -13.22 -17.43 10.24
N ASN A 167 -13.36 -16.55 11.23
CA ASN A 167 -12.50 -15.39 11.37
C ASN A 167 -11.08 -15.89 11.70
N THR A 168 -10.23 -15.97 10.68
CA THR A 168 -8.90 -16.61 10.67
C THR A 168 -7.89 -15.91 11.57
N GLY A 169 -8.26 -14.86 12.30
CA GLY A 169 -7.37 -14.29 13.28
C GLY A 169 -7.78 -12.95 13.82
N VAL A 170 -6.76 -12.27 14.31
CA VAL A 170 -6.81 -10.91 14.76
C VAL A 170 -7.08 -10.02 13.55
N ASP A 171 -8.21 -9.29 13.57
CA ASP A 171 -8.54 -8.26 12.60
C ASP A 171 -7.84 -6.96 12.98
N TYR A 172 -7.22 -6.34 11.99
CA TYR A 172 -6.52 -5.09 12.13
C TYR A 172 -7.09 -4.07 11.16
N ARG A 173 -7.55 -2.94 11.69
CA ARG A 173 -8.22 -1.91 10.91
C ARG A 173 -7.94 -0.52 11.45
N PHE A 174 -8.17 0.48 10.60
CA PHE A 174 -8.12 1.88 10.97
C PHE A 174 -9.53 2.44 10.99
N ALA A 175 -9.85 3.30 11.97
CA ALA A 175 -11.16 3.94 12.04
C ALA A 175 -11.08 5.36 12.61
N GLY A 176 -12.07 6.17 12.24
CA GLY A 176 -12.31 7.46 12.88
C GLY A 176 -13.01 7.29 14.24
N GLY A 177 -12.51 8.03 15.22
CA GLY A 177 -13.05 8.20 16.56
C GLY A 177 -13.25 9.68 16.88
N VAL A 178 -13.71 9.94 18.10
CA VAL A 178 -13.91 11.29 18.63
C VAL A 178 -13.37 11.33 20.06
N ARG A 179 -12.48 12.27 20.35
CA ARG A 179 -11.93 12.48 21.70
C ARG A 179 -12.98 13.11 22.63
N GLU A 180 -12.74 13.07 23.94
CA GLU A 180 -13.58 13.72 24.96
C GLU A 180 -13.83 15.22 24.71
N ASP A 181 -12.92 15.92 24.03
CA ASP A 181 -13.06 17.35 23.68
C ASP A 181 -13.86 17.60 22.38
N GLY A 182 -14.31 16.53 21.71
CA GLY A 182 -15.06 16.57 20.45
C GLY A 182 -14.19 16.63 19.20
N SER A 183 -12.86 16.61 19.31
CA SER A 183 -11.97 16.58 18.15
C SER A 183 -12.00 15.20 17.46
N PRO A 184 -12.01 15.14 16.11
CA PRO A 184 -11.82 13.90 15.36
C PRO A 184 -10.45 13.27 15.66
N THR A 185 -10.43 11.95 15.83
CA THR A 185 -9.20 11.18 16.08
C THR A 185 -9.12 9.97 15.18
N LEU A 186 -7.95 9.68 14.63
CA LEU A 186 -7.71 8.45 13.91
C LEU A 186 -7.21 7.39 14.89
N GLU A 187 -7.77 6.18 14.84
CA GLU A 187 -7.46 5.07 15.72
C GLU A 187 -7.01 3.85 14.90
N ALA A 188 -5.96 3.17 15.36
CA ALA A 188 -5.63 1.81 14.96
C ALA A 188 -6.34 0.82 15.90
N LEU A 189 -6.99 -0.19 15.34
CA LEU A 189 -7.77 -1.17 16.08
C LEU A 189 -7.24 -2.58 15.83
N LYS A 190 -7.23 -3.36 16.90
CA LYS A 190 -6.96 -4.78 16.91
C LYS A 190 -8.16 -5.49 17.51
N ALA A 191 -8.86 -6.30 16.73
CA ALA A 191 -10.00 -7.09 17.19
C ALA A 191 -9.66 -8.57 17.11
N TRP A 192 -9.98 -9.35 18.14
CA TRP A 192 -9.78 -10.80 18.13
C TRP A 192 -10.86 -11.49 18.94
N ARG A 193 -11.02 -12.79 18.70
CA ARG A 193 -11.95 -13.62 19.46
C ARG A 193 -11.15 -14.60 20.33
N GLU A 194 -11.51 -14.68 21.60
CA GLU A 194 -10.99 -15.66 22.55
C GLU A 194 -12.15 -16.53 23.03
N GLY A 195 -12.27 -17.76 22.49
CA GLY A 195 -13.42 -18.63 22.71
C GLY A 195 -14.72 -18.02 22.19
N ASP A 196 -15.69 -17.78 23.07
CA ASP A 196 -16.99 -17.16 22.75
C ASP A 196 -16.99 -15.62 22.98
N GLN A 197 -15.85 -15.00 23.32
CA GLN A 197 -15.73 -13.57 23.64
C GLN A 197 -15.01 -12.78 22.55
N ASP A 198 -15.59 -11.65 22.16
CA ASP A 198 -14.98 -10.67 21.25
C ASP A 198 -14.20 -9.62 22.06
N HIS A 199 -12.96 -9.37 21.66
CA HIS A 199 -12.05 -8.39 22.25
C HIS A 199 -11.65 -7.36 21.19
N GLU A 200 -11.46 -6.11 21.62
CA GLU A 200 -10.97 -5.03 20.78
C GLU A 200 -10.01 -4.14 21.59
N ALA A 201 -8.82 -3.89 21.06
CA ALA A 201 -7.88 -2.89 21.54
C ALA A 201 -7.86 -1.71 20.56
N ARG A 202 -7.82 -0.50 21.10
CA ARG A 202 -7.82 0.76 20.33
C ARG A 202 -6.63 1.60 20.73
N LEU A 203 -5.90 2.09 19.72
CA LEU A 203 -4.78 3.01 19.89
C LEU A 203 -5.07 4.28 19.08
N PRO A 204 -5.27 5.43 19.72
CA PRO A 204 -5.27 6.70 19.01
C PRO A 204 -3.90 6.95 18.37
N ILE A 205 -3.87 7.27 17.09
CA ILE A 205 -2.62 7.51 16.34
C ILE A 205 -2.49 8.97 15.87
N ALA A 206 -3.61 9.69 15.68
CA ALA A 206 -3.61 11.10 15.32
C ALA A 206 -4.90 11.82 15.77
N SER A 207 -4.86 13.16 15.83
CA SER A 207 -6.01 14.02 16.10
C SER A 207 -6.00 15.19 15.14
N TYR A 208 -7.19 15.59 14.70
CA TYR A 208 -7.37 16.57 13.64
C TYR A 208 -8.27 17.71 14.09
N GLY A 209 -8.13 18.85 13.41
CA GLY A 209 -9.04 19.98 13.61
C GLY A 209 -10.38 19.76 12.92
N MET A 210 -10.39 18.98 11.83
CA MET A 210 -11.55 18.74 10.98
C MET A 210 -11.64 17.27 10.55
N SER A 211 -12.86 16.82 10.19
CA SER A 211 -13.07 15.39 9.85
C SER A 211 -12.54 15.04 8.46
N GLU A 212 -12.43 16.03 7.58
CA GLU A 212 -11.90 15.92 6.22
C GLU A 212 -10.41 15.56 6.25
N GLU A 213 -9.62 16.15 7.16
CA GLU A 213 -8.19 15.83 7.34
C GLU A 213 -8.01 14.37 7.80
N LEU A 214 -8.82 13.93 8.77
CA LEU A 214 -8.84 12.54 9.23
C LEU A 214 -9.15 11.57 8.09
N ALA A 215 -10.13 11.92 7.25
CA ALA A 215 -10.57 11.05 6.17
C ALA A 215 -9.44 10.76 5.17
N VAL A 216 -8.51 11.70 4.98
CA VAL A 216 -7.38 11.48 4.09
C VAL A 216 -6.40 10.45 4.65
N ASP A 217 -5.94 10.65 5.88
CA ASP A 217 -4.97 9.74 6.50
C ASP A 217 -5.58 8.36 6.74
N LEU A 218 -6.88 8.30 7.03
CA LEU A 218 -7.62 7.03 7.09
C LEU A 218 -7.61 6.32 5.73
N ARG A 219 -7.82 7.04 4.63
CA ARG A 219 -7.76 6.45 3.28
C ARG A 219 -6.35 5.98 2.97
N GLU A 220 -5.34 6.80 3.24
CA GLU A 220 -3.92 6.46 3.00
C GLU A 220 -3.49 5.21 3.76
N LEU A 221 -3.83 5.06 5.05
CA LEU A 221 -3.51 3.85 5.81
C LEU A 221 -4.21 2.61 5.26
N ASN A 222 -5.44 2.74 4.76
CA ASN A 222 -6.16 1.63 4.14
C ASN A 222 -5.56 1.27 2.78
N GLU A 223 -5.24 2.26 1.94
CA GLU A 223 -4.54 2.05 0.65
C GLU A 223 -3.16 1.42 0.86
N LEU A 224 -2.40 1.89 1.85
CA LEU A 224 -1.10 1.34 2.19
C LEU A 224 -1.22 -0.12 2.65
N ARG A 225 -2.24 -0.43 3.47
CA ARG A 225 -2.53 -1.82 3.87
C ARG A 225 -2.87 -2.70 2.67
N GLU A 226 -3.65 -2.19 1.72
CA GLU A 226 -4.07 -2.93 0.53
C GLU A 226 -2.93 -3.13 -0.48
N THR A 227 -2.03 -2.15 -0.61
CA THR A 227 -0.96 -2.15 -1.62
C THR A 227 0.37 -2.71 -1.12
N GLN A 228 0.74 -2.43 0.13
CA GLN A 228 2.04 -2.80 0.72
C GLN A 228 1.90 -3.75 1.92
N GLY A 229 0.68 -4.06 2.34
CA GLY A 229 0.41 -5.03 3.40
C GLY A 229 0.31 -4.43 4.81
N LEU A 230 -0.06 -5.28 5.76
CA LEU A 230 -0.39 -4.90 7.13
C LEU A 230 0.80 -4.31 7.90
N GLU A 231 2.00 -4.88 7.75
CA GLU A 231 3.19 -4.39 8.46
C GLU A 231 3.53 -2.95 8.05
N ALA A 232 3.49 -2.62 6.76
CA ALA A 232 3.76 -1.27 6.27
C ALA A 232 2.76 -0.26 6.84
N ALA A 233 1.47 -0.58 6.81
CA ALA A 233 0.42 0.27 7.36
C ALA A 233 0.54 0.46 8.88
N MET A 234 0.87 -0.61 9.62
CA MET A 234 1.04 -0.54 11.07
C MET A 234 2.30 0.21 11.49
N ASN A 235 3.38 0.12 10.71
CA ASN A 235 4.58 0.90 10.92
C ASN A 235 4.36 2.40 10.67
N LEU A 236 3.59 2.77 9.64
CA LEU A 236 3.16 4.16 9.45
C LEU A 236 2.28 4.64 10.62
N ALA A 237 1.32 3.83 11.05
CA ALA A 237 0.46 4.15 12.19
C ALA A 237 1.24 4.31 13.51
N GLU A 238 2.29 3.51 13.72
CA GLU A 238 3.22 3.67 14.84
C GLU A 238 3.94 5.02 14.78
N SER A 239 4.50 5.39 13.62
CA SER A 239 5.18 6.67 13.41
C SER A 239 4.25 7.85 13.65
N MET A 240 3.00 7.78 13.17
CA MET A 240 1.95 8.75 13.47
C MET A 240 1.69 8.87 14.97
N ALA A 241 1.52 7.75 15.66
CA ALA A 241 1.24 7.71 17.09
C ALA A 241 2.39 8.30 17.92
N VAL A 242 3.64 8.03 17.53
CA VAL A 242 4.83 8.59 18.19
C VAL A 242 4.93 10.09 17.94
N ALA A 243 4.80 10.55 16.69
CA ALA A 243 4.86 11.97 16.33
C ALA A 243 3.73 12.77 17.00
N GLY A 244 2.53 12.19 17.08
CA GLY A 244 1.38 12.77 17.77
C GLY A 244 1.45 12.70 19.30
N GLY A 245 2.45 12.02 19.87
CA GLY A 245 2.64 11.84 21.30
C GLY A 245 1.64 10.90 21.98
N TYR A 246 0.96 10.05 21.20
CA TYR A 246 0.05 9.01 21.68
C TYR A 246 0.80 7.75 22.11
N LEU A 247 1.95 7.50 21.49
CA LEU A 247 2.80 6.38 21.77
C LEU A 247 4.18 6.90 22.18
N GLU A 248 4.71 6.42 23.30
CA GLU A 248 6.01 6.85 23.79
C GLU A 248 7.11 6.08 23.03
N SER A 249 8.04 6.81 22.40
CA SER A 249 9.14 6.19 21.62
C SER A 249 10.10 5.36 22.48
N SER A 250 10.17 5.65 23.79
CA SER A 250 10.99 4.90 24.75
C SER A 250 10.21 3.89 25.59
N ARG A 251 9.03 3.44 25.14
CA ARG A 251 8.17 2.49 25.86
C ARG A 251 8.88 1.17 26.17
N ASP A 252 8.57 0.55 27.31
CA ASP A 252 9.19 -0.70 27.78
C ASP A 252 8.74 -1.94 26.99
N ASP A 253 7.48 -2.02 26.60
CA ASP A 253 6.95 -3.06 25.70
C ASP A 253 7.00 -2.51 24.27
N PRO A 254 7.77 -3.13 23.36
CA PRO A 254 7.96 -2.56 22.04
C PRO A 254 6.78 -2.83 21.10
N ARG A 255 5.82 -3.69 21.48
CA ARG A 255 4.61 -3.96 20.67
C ARG A 255 3.73 -2.72 20.52
N LEU A 256 2.99 -2.68 19.42
CA LEU A 256 1.99 -1.63 19.16
C LEU A 256 0.72 -1.88 19.98
N PHE A 257 0.24 -3.13 20.02
CA PHE A 257 -0.84 -3.57 20.88
C PHE A 257 -0.33 -4.53 21.94
N THR A 258 -0.39 -4.11 23.20
CA THR A 258 0.08 -4.93 24.33
C THR A 258 -0.91 -6.01 24.75
N ASP A 259 -2.19 -5.82 24.42
CA ASP A 259 -3.28 -6.75 24.69
C ASP A 259 -3.54 -7.72 23.52
N GLY A 260 -4.01 -8.91 23.87
CA GLY A 260 -4.37 -9.96 22.93
C GLY A 260 -3.19 -10.78 22.41
N PRO A 261 -3.40 -11.54 21.31
CA PRO A 261 -2.39 -12.39 20.67
C PRO A 261 -1.16 -11.61 20.23
N LEU A 262 -0.05 -12.28 19.93
CA LEU A 262 1.11 -11.60 19.33
C LEU A 262 0.74 -11.01 17.97
N ASP A 263 1.29 -9.85 17.66
CA ASP A 263 1.07 -9.18 16.39
C ASP A 263 1.85 -9.92 15.28
N PRO A 264 1.27 -10.09 14.07
CA PRO A 264 1.93 -10.79 12.96
C PRO A 264 2.94 -9.90 12.20
N PHE A 265 3.13 -8.66 12.64
CA PHE A 265 4.04 -7.68 12.06
C PHE A 265 5.08 -7.24 13.08
N THR A 266 6.22 -6.76 12.61
CA THR A 266 7.27 -6.20 13.46
C THR A 266 7.20 -4.67 13.45
N THR A 267 7.07 -4.08 14.64
CA THR A 267 7.11 -2.63 14.83
C THR A 267 8.51 -2.04 14.64
N HIS A 268 8.62 -0.74 14.40
CA HIS A 268 9.90 -0.03 14.36
C HIS A 268 10.71 -0.23 15.63
N LEU A 269 10.08 -0.08 16.80
CA LEU A 269 10.78 -0.21 18.08
C LEU A 269 11.23 -1.65 18.37
N GLU A 270 10.46 -2.66 17.94
CA GLU A 270 10.90 -4.07 18.01
C GLU A 270 12.13 -4.31 17.16
N ARG A 271 12.14 -3.76 15.94
CA ARG A 271 13.29 -3.84 15.02
C ARG A 271 14.53 -3.17 15.62
N GLU A 272 14.41 -1.93 16.08
CA GLU A 272 15.50 -1.18 16.73
C GLU A 272 16.07 -1.92 17.96
N ARG A 273 15.20 -2.54 18.76
CA ARG A 273 15.64 -3.28 19.96
C ARG A 273 16.27 -4.61 19.62
N ALA A 274 15.76 -5.33 18.62
CA ALA A 274 16.39 -6.54 18.13
C ALA A 274 17.81 -6.21 17.63
N GLU A 275 17.96 -5.13 16.87
CA GLU A 275 19.27 -4.62 16.42
C GLU A 275 20.19 -4.26 17.60
N ALA A 276 19.68 -3.57 18.62
CA ALA A 276 20.45 -3.20 19.81
C ALA A 276 20.82 -4.40 20.70
N ALA A 277 19.98 -5.43 20.77
CA ALA A 277 20.23 -6.66 21.51
C ALA A 277 21.32 -7.49 20.84
N ILE A 278 21.22 -7.64 19.52
CA ILE A 278 22.23 -8.30 18.67
C ILE A 278 23.59 -7.63 18.84
N THR A 279 23.63 -6.29 18.84
CA THR A 279 24.84 -5.49 19.07
C THR A 279 25.50 -5.73 20.45
N ARG A 280 24.72 -6.11 21.47
CA ARG A 280 25.24 -6.36 22.83
C ARG A 280 25.75 -7.79 23.01
N GLU A 281 25.17 -8.76 22.32
CA GLU A 281 25.50 -10.19 22.50
C GLU A 281 26.76 -10.62 21.73
N HIS A 282 27.13 -9.91 20.65
CA HIS A 282 28.27 -10.28 19.78
C HIS A 282 29.57 -9.51 20.08
N GLN A 283 29.70 -8.91 21.27
CA GLN A 283 30.97 -8.28 21.68
C GLN A 283 32.07 -9.26 22.10
N ASP A 284 31.78 -10.56 22.20
CA ASP A 284 32.74 -11.61 22.53
C ASP A 284 32.55 -12.82 21.57
N ASP A 285 33.14 -12.79 20.37
CA ASP A 285 33.69 -14.00 19.73
C ASP A 285 34.45 -13.68 18.43
N ASP A 286 35.69 -14.17 18.32
CA ASP A 286 36.55 -14.08 17.14
C ASP A 286 35.93 -14.85 15.96
N ALA A 287 35.20 -14.18 15.07
CA ALA A 287 34.59 -14.79 13.88
C ALA A 287 35.64 -15.10 12.77
N PRO A 288 35.63 -16.31 12.18
CA PRO A 288 36.52 -16.64 11.06
C PRO A 288 36.11 -15.90 9.79
N THR A 289 37.10 -15.36 9.06
CA THR A 289 36.91 -14.61 7.82
C THR A 289 36.28 -15.49 6.72
N LEU A 290 34.98 -15.31 6.47
CA LEU A 290 34.25 -15.99 5.39
C LEU A 290 34.78 -15.64 3.99
N ALA A 291 34.67 -16.58 3.05
CA ALA A 291 35.06 -16.39 1.65
C ALA A 291 34.18 -15.32 0.95
N PRO A 292 34.69 -14.60 -0.06
CA PRO A 292 33.99 -13.48 -0.68
C PRO A 292 32.63 -13.86 -1.30
N GLU A 293 32.56 -14.99 -1.98
CA GLU A 293 31.33 -15.49 -2.62
C GLU A 293 30.22 -15.74 -1.60
N VAL A 294 30.58 -16.22 -0.40
CA VAL A 294 29.65 -16.45 0.71
C VAL A 294 29.12 -15.12 1.26
N ARG A 295 29.95 -14.06 1.29
CA ARG A 295 29.51 -12.73 1.73
C ARG A 295 28.59 -12.03 0.74
N THR A 296 28.83 -12.19 -0.56
CA THR A 296 27.92 -11.68 -1.60
C THR A 296 26.56 -12.36 -1.50
N GLU A 297 26.53 -13.67 -1.28
CA GLU A 297 25.26 -14.39 -1.11
C GLU A 297 24.55 -14.00 0.20
N GLN A 298 25.29 -13.77 1.29
CA GLN A 298 24.72 -13.23 2.53
C GLN A 298 24.05 -11.86 2.33
N PHE A 299 24.64 -10.98 1.52
CA PHE A 299 23.98 -9.73 1.16
C PHE A 299 22.69 -9.97 0.35
N ARG A 300 22.71 -10.90 -0.60
CA ARG A 300 21.49 -11.23 -1.38
C ARG A 300 20.39 -11.80 -0.50
N GLU A 301 20.71 -12.80 0.31
CA GLU A 301 19.73 -13.44 1.21
C GLU A 301 19.15 -12.44 2.22
N ARG A 302 19.98 -11.55 2.79
CA ARG A 302 19.53 -10.55 3.76
C ARG A 302 18.62 -9.48 3.17
N PHE A 303 18.81 -9.14 1.89
CA PHE A 303 18.07 -8.09 1.22
C PHE A 303 16.97 -8.61 0.28
N ALA A 304 16.84 -9.93 0.12
CA ALA A 304 15.85 -10.55 -0.77
C ALA A 304 14.41 -10.16 -0.44
N ASP A 305 14.10 -10.00 0.84
CA ASP A 305 12.77 -9.63 1.35
C ASP A 305 12.75 -8.19 1.93
N SER A 306 13.77 -7.39 1.66
CA SER A 306 13.87 -6.02 2.17
C SER A 306 13.33 -5.01 1.16
N ASN A 307 12.81 -3.88 1.66
CA ASN A 307 12.43 -2.75 0.80
C ASN A 307 13.64 -2.01 0.18
N TYR A 308 14.87 -2.41 0.52
CA TYR A 308 16.10 -1.79 0.07
C TYR A 308 16.63 -2.46 -1.20
N HIS A 309 16.93 -1.64 -2.20
CA HIS A 309 17.37 -2.11 -3.51
C HIS A 309 18.88 -1.85 -3.66
N LEU A 310 19.70 -2.87 -3.38
CA LEU A 310 21.15 -2.75 -3.51
C LEU A 310 21.57 -2.54 -4.98
N LEU A 311 22.51 -1.61 -5.21
CA LEU A 311 23.11 -1.34 -6.51
C LEU A 311 23.97 -2.52 -7.00
N GLU A 312 23.59 -3.09 -8.15
CA GLU A 312 24.30 -4.22 -8.78
C GLU A 312 25.49 -3.77 -9.66
N PRO A 313 26.69 -4.38 -9.54
CA PRO A 313 26.93 -5.67 -8.90
C PRO A 313 27.16 -5.59 -7.38
N ILE A 314 26.54 -6.52 -6.64
CA ILE A 314 26.76 -6.68 -5.20
C ILE A 314 28.22 -7.08 -4.91
N ASP A 315 28.86 -6.31 -4.05
CA ASP A 315 30.22 -6.47 -3.57
C ASP A 315 30.25 -7.22 -2.22
N PRO A 316 31.25 -8.08 -1.97
CA PRO A 316 31.35 -8.84 -0.73
C PRO A 316 31.73 -8.00 0.50
N THR A 317 32.03 -6.71 0.33
CA THR A 317 32.49 -5.82 1.41
C THR A 317 31.60 -4.61 1.62
N ILE A 318 31.24 -3.88 0.57
CA ILE A 318 30.44 -2.63 0.68
C ILE A 318 29.49 -2.47 -0.49
N ASN A 319 28.21 -2.33 -0.17
CA ASN A 319 27.11 -2.08 -1.12
C ASN A 319 26.44 -0.74 -0.82
N TYR A 320 25.62 -0.30 -1.76
CA TYR A 320 24.96 1.00 -1.71
C TYR A 320 23.53 0.87 -2.23
N SER A 321 22.63 1.75 -1.80
CA SER A 321 21.28 1.89 -2.36
C SER A 321 20.83 3.35 -2.36
N PHE A 322 19.78 3.65 -3.13
CA PHE A 322 19.08 4.93 -3.09
C PHE A 322 17.63 4.67 -2.74
N GLU A 323 17.12 5.32 -1.69
CA GLU A 323 15.78 5.06 -1.17
C GLU A 323 14.99 6.33 -0.95
N VAL A 324 13.68 6.20 -1.14
CA VAL A 324 12.70 7.21 -0.73
C VAL A 324 11.90 6.57 0.40
N VAL A 325 11.99 7.16 1.59
CA VAL A 325 11.31 6.67 2.79
C VAL A 325 10.42 7.76 3.36
N ALA A 326 9.27 7.38 3.92
CA ALA A 326 8.43 8.32 4.67
C ALA A 326 9.07 8.53 6.05
N ALA A 327 9.49 9.76 6.34
CA ALA A 327 9.99 10.13 7.66
C ALA A 327 8.82 10.35 8.64
N ASP A 328 7.72 10.89 8.11
CA ASP A 328 6.43 11.07 8.76
C ASP A 328 5.32 11.18 7.68
N PRO A 329 4.02 11.23 8.02
CA PRO A 329 2.94 11.31 7.03
C PRO A 329 3.01 12.52 6.08
N TRP A 330 3.77 13.54 6.47
CA TRP A 330 3.87 14.81 5.78
C TRP A 330 5.24 14.99 5.11
N THR A 331 6.11 13.98 5.15
CA THR A 331 7.51 14.16 4.73
C THR A 331 8.08 12.89 4.12
N LEU A 332 8.57 12.98 2.88
CA LEU A 332 9.44 11.97 2.28
C LEU A 332 10.90 12.41 2.32
N GLU A 333 11.78 11.43 2.49
CA GLU A 333 13.22 11.60 2.54
C GLU A 333 13.87 10.72 1.47
N LEU A 334 14.62 11.34 0.55
CA LEU A 334 15.51 10.66 -0.38
C LEU A 334 16.90 10.55 0.24
N SER A 335 17.38 9.32 0.44
CA SER A 335 18.69 9.02 1.01
C SER A 335 19.58 8.23 0.05
N ALA A 336 20.89 8.42 0.19
CA ALA A 336 21.88 7.46 -0.27
C ALA A 336 22.35 6.64 0.93
N ASP A 337 22.33 5.32 0.78
CA ASP A 337 22.63 4.39 1.86
C ASP A 337 23.89 3.59 1.55
N LYS A 338 24.72 3.40 2.57
CA LYS A 338 25.90 2.55 2.54
C LYS A 338 25.71 1.36 3.45
N TRP A 339 25.94 0.17 2.91
CA TRP A 339 25.79 -1.10 3.59
C TRP A 339 27.12 -1.86 3.60
N TRP A 340 27.54 -2.40 4.74
CA TRP A 340 28.75 -3.22 4.83
C TRP A 340 28.57 -4.36 5.84
N ILE A 341 29.33 -5.45 5.69
CA ILE A 341 29.41 -6.49 6.72
C ILE A 341 30.62 -6.21 7.61
N GLY A 342 30.38 -5.99 8.90
CA GLY A 342 31.39 -5.80 9.94
C GLY A 342 32.25 -7.04 10.19
N GLU A 343 33.34 -6.88 10.95
CA GLU A 343 34.24 -7.99 11.29
C GLU A 343 33.56 -9.08 12.13
N ASP A 344 32.48 -8.70 12.82
CA ASP A 344 31.58 -9.53 13.62
C ASP A 344 30.45 -10.18 12.81
N GLY A 345 30.38 -9.94 11.49
CA GLY A 345 29.35 -10.47 10.61
C GLY A 345 28.04 -9.68 10.60
N HIS A 346 27.93 -8.56 11.33
CA HIS A 346 26.73 -7.70 11.30
C HIS A 346 26.69 -6.81 10.07
N ILE A 347 25.50 -6.53 9.57
CA ILE A 347 25.31 -5.51 8.55
C ILE A 347 25.32 -4.15 9.25
N GLY A 348 26.30 -3.32 8.91
CA GLY A 348 26.29 -1.89 9.21
C GLY A 348 25.60 -1.12 8.09
N ASN A 349 24.85 -0.08 8.48
CA ASN A 349 24.24 0.89 7.59
C ASN A 349 24.74 2.30 7.95
N GLN A 350 24.90 3.15 6.95
CA GLN A 350 24.86 4.58 7.13
C GLN A 350 24.05 5.23 6.00
N ALA A 351 22.94 5.86 6.35
CA ALA A 351 22.19 6.73 5.45
C ALA A 351 22.78 8.15 5.43
N GLN A 352 22.78 8.77 4.25
CA GLN A 352 23.04 10.20 4.05
C GLN A 352 21.82 10.81 3.38
N MET A 353 21.21 11.79 4.05
CA MET A 353 20.08 12.53 3.52
C MET A 353 20.50 13.35 2.31
N LEU A 354 19.71 13.27 1.23
CA LEU A 354 19.94 14.02 0.01
C LEU A 354 18.90 15.10 -0.18
N GLN A 355 17.63 14.79 0.05
CA GLN A 355 16.51 15.71 -0.16
C GLN A 355 15.31 15.33 0.71
N THR A 356 14.62 16.36 1.18
CA THR A 356 13.34 16.24 1.88
C THR A 356 12.22 16.79 0.99
N TYR A 357 11.11 16.08 0.88
CA TYR A 357 9.90 16.47 0.13
C TYR A 357 8.74 16.63 1.11
N SER A 358 8.06 17.78 1.06
CA SER A 358 6.94 18.07 1.95
C SER A 358 5.63 17.65 1.32
N LEU A 359 4.91 16.78 2.03
CA LEU A 359 3.55 16.32 1.75
C LEU A 359 2.50 17.13 2.56
N GLU A 360 2.83 18.27 3.17
CA GLU A 360 1.85 19.15 3.88
C GLU A 360 0.82 19.82 2.94
N SER A 361 0.88 19.51 1.65
CA SER A 361 0.12 20.12 0.56
C SER A 361 -1.20 19.38 0.27
N TYR A 362 -2.04 19.89 -0.65
CA TYR A 362 -3.30 19.21 -1.02
C TYR A 362 -3.02 17.81 -1.64
N GLU A 363 -4.01 16.90 -1.62
CA GLU A 363 -3.84 15.50 -2.06
C GLU A 363 -3.15 15.30 -3.42
N TRP A 364 -3.42 16.17 -4.39
CA TRP A 364 -2.80 16.11 -5.71
C TRP A 364 -1.35 16.63 -5.73
N GLU A 365 -1.03 17.62 -4.87
CA GLU A 365 0.35 18.09 -4.66
C GLU A 365 1.17 17.03 -3.92
N ARG A 366 0.55 16.30 -2.98
CA ARG A 366 1.19 15.14 -2.33
C ARG A 366 1.59 14.07 -3.34
N GLU A 367 0.69 13.70 -4.24
CA GLU A 367 1.01 12.68 -5.24
C GLU A 367 2.09 13.16 -6.22
N THR A 368 2.06 14.44 -6.57
CA THR A 368 3.12 15.07 -7.38
C THR A 368 4.48 15.02 -6.66
N GLU A 369 4.54 15.35 -5.38
CA GLU A 369 5.78 15.30 -4.59
C GLU A 369 6.29 13.86 -4.43
N ARG A 370 5.39 12.86 -4.29
CA ARG A 370 5.76 11.43 -4.31
C ARG A 370 6.36 11.03 -5.65
N GLU A 371 5.76 11.48 -6.76
CA GLU A 371 6.26 11.21 -8.11
C GLU A 371 7.63 11.86 -8.32
N ILE A 372 7.83 13.11 -7.91
CA ILE A 372 9.11 13.81 -7.99
C ILE A 372 10.19 13.07 -7.18
N ALA A 373 9.88 12.66 -5.95
CA ALA A 373 10.81 11.89 -5.13
C ALA A 373 11.21 10.57 -5.81
N ALA A 374 10.24 9.86 -6.42
CA ALA A 374 10.51 8.64 -7.17
C ALA A 374 11.35 8.91 -8.43
N MET A 375 11.11 10.01 -9.14
CA MET A 375 11.89 10.43 -10.32
C MET A 375 13.33 10.79 -9.95
N ASP A 376 13.55 11.53 -8.85
CA ASP A 376 14.89 11.89 -8.38
C ASP A 376 15.70 10.64 -7.99
N ARG A 377 15.03 9.66 -7.36
CA ARG A 377 15.62 8.34 -7.09
C ARG A 377 15.98 7.62 -8.38
N GLU A 378 15.06 7.53 -9.34
CA GLU A 378 15.27 6.84 -10.62
C GLU A 378 16.39 7.50 -11.43
N ASP A 379 16.52 8.83 -11.37
CA ASP A 379 17.60 9.56 -12.01
C ASP A 379 18.98 9.18 -11.45
N LEU A 380 19.10 8.95 -10.12
CA LEU A 380 20.33 8.42 -9.51
C LEU A 380 20.62 6.98 -9.97
N TYR A 381 19.60 6.12 -10.08
CA TYR A 381 19.76 4.78 -10.65
C TYR A 381 20.19 4.82 -12.13
N ARG A 382 19.61 5.70 -12.94
CA ARG A 382 19.98 5.89 -14.33
C ARG A 382 21.44 6.33 -14.47
N ILE A 383 21.87 7.32 -13.68
CA ILE A 383 23.27 7.78 -13.68
C ILE A 383 24.21 6.64 -13.25
N TYR A 384 23.80 5.83 -12.27
CA TYR A 384 24.56 4.65 -11.87
C TYR A 384 24.74 3.66 -13.02
N GLN A 385 23.66 3.34 -13.75
CA GLN A 385 23.70 2.40 -14.87
C GLN A 385 24.53 2.93 -16.05
N GLU A 386 24.42 4.23 -16.36
CA GLU A 386 25.08 4.84 -17.52
C GLU A 386 26.54 5.21 -17.26
N SER A 387 26.84 5.73 -16.06
CA SER A 387 28.10 6.39 -15.73
C SER A 387 28.83 5.79 -14.51
N GLY A 388 28.21 4.81 -13.84
CA GLY A 388 28.80 4.07 -12.73
C GLY A 388 28.65 4.72 -11.35
N LEU A 389 29.09 3.98 -10.33
CA LEU A 389 28.95 4.34 -8.90
C LEU A 389 29.49 5.72 -8.56
N GLU A 390 30.68 6.08 -9.05
CA GLU A 390 31.31 7.36 -8.72
C GLU A 390 30.49 8.54 -9.26
N ALA A 391 29.92 8.43 -10.45
CA ALA A 391 29.09 9.49 -11.03
C ALA A 391 27.78 9.66 -10.25
N ALA A 392 27.10 8.57 -9.91
CA ALA A 392 25.86 8.60 -9.14
C ALA A 392 26.08 9.18 -7.73
N MET A 393 27.16 8.77 -7.05
CA MET A 393 27.47 9.27 -5.72
C MET A 393 27.91 10.74 -5.69
N ARG A 394 28.56 11.22 -6.75
CA ARG A 394 28.82 12.66 -6.92
C ARG A 394 27.54 13.45 -7.18
N GLN A 395 26.59 12.89 -7.93
CA GLN A 395 25.28 13.50 -8.11
C GLN A 395 24.51 13.56 -6.79
N ALA A 396 24.51 12.47 -6.02
CA ALA A 396 23.89 12.43 -4.69
C ALA A 396 24.50 13.47 -3.75
N GLU A 397 25.83 13.59 -3.73
CA GLU A 397 26.51 14.65 -2.96
C GLU A 397 26.13 16.06 -3.42
N SER A 398 26.07 16.31 -4.73
CA SER A 398 25.60 17.59 -5.27
C SER A 398 24.18 17.91 -4.82
N LEU A 399 23.29 16.91 -4.84
CA LEU A 399 21.90 17.05 -4.40
C LEU A 399 21.85 17.41 -2.91
N ALA A 400 22.54 16.65 -2.07
CA ALA A 400 22.63 16.92 -0.63
C ALA A 400 23.19 18.33 -0.33
N VAL A 401 24.19 18.79 -1.08
CA VAL A 401 24.75 20.15 -0.93
C VAL A 401 23.75 21.22 -1.40
N ALA A 402 23.09 21.00 -2.53
CA ALA A 402 22.10 21.93 -3.08
C ALA A 402 20.87 22.08 -2.18
N ASN A 403 20.60 21.07 -1.34
CA ASN A 403 19.48 21.02 -0.42
C ASN A 403 19.85 21.39 1.01
N ASP A 404 21.07 21.88 1.24
CA ASP A 404 21.63 22.21 2.56
C ASP A 404 21.72 21.02 3.55
N GLU A 405 21.49 19.78 3.08
CA GLU A 405 21.65 18.53 3.86
C GLU A 405 23.11 18.16 4.11
N LEU A 406 24.01 18.64 3.25
CA LEU A 406 25.44 18.40 3.37
C LEU A 406 26.24 19.70 3.22
N ASN A 407 27.09 19.98 4.21
CA ASN A 407 27.93 21.18 4.17
C ASN A 407 28.99 21.07 3.05
N PRO A 408 29.01 21.99 2.06
CA PRO A 408 30.00 21.96 0.98
C PRO A 408 31.44 22.23 1.45
N ASN A 409 31.60 22.94 2.57
CA ASN A 409 32.90 23.34 3.11
C ASN A 409 33.43 22.39 4.18
N ARG A 410 32.86 21.18 4.30
CA ARG A 410 33.28 20.19 5.30
C ARG A 410 34.76 19.85 5.18
N ALA A 411 35.39 19.60 6.34
CA ALA A 411 36.80 19.27 6.43
C ALA A 411 37.09 17.80 6.09
N ASP A 412 36.13 16.91 6.38
CA ASP A 412 36.12 15.53 5.91
C ASP A 412 35.34 15.48 4.59
N GLY A 413 36.01 15.09 3.50
CA GLY A 413 35.39 15.05 2.19
C GLY A 413 34.47 13.86 1.97
N ARG A 414 34.52 12.84 2.84
CA ARG A 414 33.71 11.62 2.65
C ARG A 414 32.23 11.93 2.72
N LEU A 415 31.44 11.19 1.95
CA LEU A 415 29.97 11.21 2.02
C LEU A 415 29.51 10.38 3.22
N PHE A 416 30.09 9.19 3.38
CA PHE A 416 29.87 8.30 4.51
C PHE A 416 31.08 8.31 5.46
N GLN A 417 30.82 8.43 6.75
CA GLN A 417 31.87 8.59 7.78
C GLN A 417 32.17 7.27 8.50
N GLN A 418 31.24 6.31 8.43
CA GLN A 418 31.28 5.01 9.08
C GLN A 418 31.55 3.90 8.06
N GLY A 419 31.93 2.73 8.61
CA GLY A 419 32.24 1.54 7.83
C GLY A 419 33.59 1.59 7.10
N PRO A 420 33.84 0.60 6.22
CA PRO A 420 35.09 0.53 5.46
C PRO A 420 35.18 1.66 4.41
N PRO A 421 36.38 1.95 3.86
CA PRO A 421 36.55 3.03 2.89
C PRO A 421 35.69 2.87 1.63
N ASP A 422 35.10 3.96 1.14
CA ASP A 422 34.21 3.93 -0.02
C ASP A 422 34.92 3.57 -1.33
N ARG A 423 34.16 2.98 -2.25
CA ARG A 423 34.65 2.55 -3.58
C ARG A 423 34.59 3.64 -4.64
N PHE A 424 34.30 4.88 -4.23
CA PHE A 424 34.21 6.06 -5.08
C PHE A 424 34.90 7.25 -4.42
N THR A 425 35.19 8.29 -5.19
CA THR A 425 35.71 9.57 -4.67
C THR A 425 34.66 10.67 -4.82
N THR A 426 34.27 11.30 -3.72
CA THR A 426 33.32 12.43 -3.72
C THR A 426 33.90 13.66 -4.44
N LEU A 427 33.05 14.63 -4.80
CA LEU A 427 33.43 15.95 -5.28
C LEU A 427 34.33 16.65 -4.26
N ARG A 428 33.95 16.63 -2.98
CA ARG A 428 34.75 17.27 -1.93
C ARG A 428 36.10 16.59 -1.71
N GLU A 429 36.17 15.26 -1.76
CA GLU A 429 37.45 14.53 -1.69
C GLU A 429 38.34 14.87 -2.88
N ALA A 430 37.78 14.93 -4.08
CA ALA A 430 38.50 15.33 -5.28
C ALA A 430 39.03 16.77 -5.16
N GLU A 431 38.22 17.71 -4.68
CA GLU A 431 38.61 19.10 -4.45
C GLU A 431 39.74 19.21 -3.41
N LEU A 432 39.61 18.51 -2.26
CA LEU A 432 40.63 18.48 -1.22
C LEU A 432 41.94 17.84 -1.71
N ALA A 433 41.86 16.89 -2.65
CA ALA A 433 43.00 16.30 -3.32
C ALA A 433 43.60 17.18 -4.44
N GLY A 434 43.00 18.35 -4.73
CA GLY A 434 43.43 19.26 -5.80
C GLY A 434 43.14 18.74 -7.21
N LEU A 435 42.19 17.81 -7.35
CA LEU A 435 41.70 17.30 -8.62
C LEU A 435 40.55 18.18 -9.09
N ASN A 436 40.63 18.73 -10.31
CA ASN A 436 39.49 19.41 -10.93
C ASN A 436 38.42 18.37 -11.28
N ALA A 437 37.42 18.22 -10.43
CA ALA A 437 36.18 17.55 -10.80
C ALA A 437 35.39 18.49 -11.72
N ALA A 438 35.07 18.03 -12.93
CA ALA A 438 34.09 18.74 -13.75
C ALA A 438 32.71 18.61 -13.06
N PRO A 439 31.95 19.69 -12.87
CA PRO A 439 30.60 19.58 -12.35
C PRO A 439 29.76 18.73 -13.32
N LEU A 440 29.22 17.62 -12.82
CA LEU A 440 28.18 16.87 -13.51
C LEU A 440 26.88 17.64 -13.25
N ARG A 441 26.36 18.28 -14.31
CA ARG A 441 25.02 18.88 -14.48
C ARG A 441 24.54 19.80 -13.35
N GLU A 442 24.29 21.07 -13.68
CA GLU A 442 23.60 21.99 -12.76
C GLU A 442 22.28 21.36 -12.29
N SER A 443 22.10 21.30 -10.96
CA SER A 443 20.87 20.85 -10.31
C SER A 443 19.67 21.53 -10.95
N ARG A 444 18.75 20.72 -11.44
CA ARG A 444 17.44 21.13 -11.91
C ARG A 444 16.63 21.55 -10.68
N ARG A 445 16.82 22.78 -10.22
CA ARG A 445 15.86 23.53 -9.39
C ARG A 445 15.58 24.86 -10.07
N ASP A 446 14.85 24.74 -11.17
CA ASP A 446 13.66 25.53 -11.44
C ASP A 446 12.94 24.79 -12.57
N ILE A 447 11.89 24.03 -12.27
CA ILE A 447 10.90 23.65 -13.29
C ILE A 447 9.76 24.64 -13.14
N THR A 448 10.07 25.89 -13.48
CA THR A 448 9.14 26.70 -14.25
C THR A 448 9.58 26.55 -15.71
N HIS A 449 8.73 25.87 -16.49
CA HIS A 449 8.57 25.95 -17.96
C HIS A 449 9.81 26.03 -18.89
N ASP A 450 9.79 25.11 -19.85
CA ASP A 450 10.31 25.19 -21.22
C ASP A 450 11.84 25.02 -21.43
N ASP A 451 12.17 23.96 -22.19
CA ASP A 451 13.19 23.97 -23.25
C ASP A 451 13.30 22.54 -23.82
N THR A 452 12.70 22.40 -25.01
CA THR A 452 12.95 21.31 -25.95
C THR A 452 14.03 21.77 -26.94
N GLU A 453 14.81 20.79 -27.44
CA GLU A 453 16.01 20.90 -28.31
C GLU A 453 17.36 21.09 -27.57
N GLU A 454 18.45 20.37 -27.83
CA GLU A 454 18.88 19.58 -28.98
C GLU A 454 19.63 18.31 -28.49
N LEU A 455 19.35 17.13 -29.06
CA LEU A 455 20.38 16.09 -29.17
C LEU A 455 20.42 15.46 -30.57
N LEU A 456 21.64 15.49 -31.08
CA LEU A 456 22.08 15.17 -32.42
C LEU A 456 21.93 13.69 -32.79
N ALA A 457 21.40 13.48 -33.99
CA ALA A 457 21.61 12.40 -34.96
C ALA A 457 22.45 11.17 -34.53
N VAL A 458 21.77 10.02 -34.38
CA VAL A 458 22.35 8.69 -34.63
C VAL A 458 21.46 7.95 -35.62
N SER A 459 22.05 7.58 -36.76
CA SER A 459 21.38 6.93 -37.89
C SER A 459 20.97 5.48 -37.60
N THR A 460 19.67 5.19 -37.72
CA THR A 460 19.14 3.83 -37.92
C THR A 460 18.88 3.58 -39.41
N PRO A 461 19.08 2.35 -39.92
CA PRO A 461 18.74 1.97 -41.29
C PRO A 461 17.23 1.72 -41.46
N GLU A 462 16.77 1.89 -42.69
CA GLU A 462 15.39 2.13 -43.13
C GLU A 462 14.30 1.13 -42.67
N PRO A 463 13.06 1.65 -42.48
CA PRO A 463 11.85 0.90 -42.19
C PRO A 463 11.12 0.52 -43.49
N ASP A 464 10.57 -0.69 -43.54
CA ASP A 464 9.43 -0.96 -44.41
C ASP A 464 8.25 -1.31 -43.51
N ASN A 465 7.13 -0.60 -43.72
CA ASN A 465 5.77 -0.95 -43.29
C ASN A 465 5.09 -0.12 -42.18
N TRP A 466 5.36 1.19 -42.06
CA TRP A 466 4.50 2.10 -41.30
C TRP A 466 4.03 3.34 -42.08
N GLU A 467 4.84 3.91 -42.97
CA GLU A 467 4.45 5.09 -43.79
C GLU A 467 3.26 4.82 -44.72
N ALA A 468 3.08 3.59 -45.18
CA ALA A 468 1.97 3.21 -46.05
C ALA A 468 0.60 3.22 -45.32
N LEU A 469 0.59 3.17 -43.99
CA LEU A 469 -0.64 3.25 -43.19
C LEU A 469 -1.00 4.70 -42.84
N ILE A 470 -0.01 5.58 -42.68
CA ILE A 470 -0.23 7.01 -42.41
C ILE A 470 -0.73 7.76 -43.67
N ALA A 471 -0.24 7.37 -44.86
CA ALA A 471 -0.64 8.00 -46.12
C ALA A 471 -2.11 7.77 -46.54
N ALA A 472 -2.86 6.95 -45.81
CA ALA A 472 -4.26 6.64 -46.13
C ALA A 472 -5.29 7.53 -45.41
N GLN A 473 -4.86 8.46 -44.54
CA GLN A 473 -5.75 9.20 -43.66
C GLN A 473 -5.50 10.72 -43.62
N ALA A 474 -4.96 11.29 -44.69
CA ALA A 474 -4.92 12.74 -44.88
C ALA A 474 -6.14 13.18 -45.70
N ASP A 475 -7.21 13.57 -45.01
CA ASP A 475 -8.16 14.54 -45.56
C ASP A 475 -7.55 15.95 -45.38
N ASP A 476 -7.53 16.72 -46.46
CA ASP A 476 -6.95 18.07 -46.56
C ASP A 476 -7.71 19.10 -45.70
N GLU A 477 -7.34 19.28 -44.43
CA GLU A 477 -7.51 20.56 -43.73
C GLU A 477 -6.12 21.14 -43.40
N PRO A 478 -5.83 22.42 -43.73
CA PRO A 478 -4.57 23.03 -43.34
C PRO A 478 -4.50 23.10 -41.81
N GLU A 479 -3.37 22.69 -41.23
CA GLU A 479 -3.13 22.80 -39.79
C GLU A 479 -3.45 24.24 -39.32
N PRO A 480 -4.23 24.42 -38.24
CA PRO A 480 -4.53 25.74 -37.72
C PRO A 480 -3.23 26.46 -37.35
N GLU A 481 -3.05 27.70 -37.83
CA GLU A 481 -1.92 28.53 -37.44
C GLU A 481 -1.99 28.77 -35.93
N ARG A 482 -0.95 28.33 -35.19
CA ARG A 482 -0.91 28.51 -33.73
C ARG A 482 -0.68 29.99 -33.38
N HIS A 483 -1.44 30.48 -32.43
CA HIS A 483 -1.45 31.88 -32.03
C HIS A 483 -1.17 32.06 -30.54
N TYR A 484 -0.68 33.24 -30.17
CA TYR A 484 -0.48 33.58 -28.76
C TYR A 484 -1.81 33.59 -28.00
N TRP A 485 -1.83 33.07 -26.78
CA TRP A 485 -3.02 33.11 -25.92
C TRP A 485 -2.65 33.23 -24.44
N GLN A 486 -3.59 33.76 -23.65
CA GLN A 486 -3.46 33.93 -22.21
C GLN A 486 -4.76 33.64 -21.48
N THR A 487 -4.63 33.38 -20.18
CA THR A 487 -5.72 33.26 -19.21
C THR A 487 -5.90 34.55 -18.41
N HIS A 488 -7.15 34.85 -18.07
CA HIS A 488 -7.49 36.07 -17.36
C HIS A 488 -8.59 35.87 -16.32
N TYR A 489 -8.34 36.34 -15.11
CA TYR A 489 -9.29 36.37 -14.01
C TYR A 489 -10.06 37.68 -13.98
N ARG A 490 -11.40 37.63 -13.84
CA ARG A 490 -12.22 38.84 -13.71
C ARG A 490 -13.22 38.71 -12.56
N PRO A 491 -13.32 39.70 -11.66
CA PRO A 491 -14.34 39.70 -10.62
C PRO A 491 -15.71 39.88 -11.24
N VAL A 492 -16.68 39.10 -10.76
CA VAL A 492 -18.06 39.12 -11.23
C VAL A 492 -18.96 39.74 -10.17
N LYS A 493 -19.88 40.60 -10.59
CA LYS A 493 -20.85 41.27 -9.72
C LYS A 493 -22.26 41.20 -10.27
N THR A 494 -23.25 41.32 -9.39
CA THR A 494 -24.64 41.58 -9.76
C THR A 494 -24.79 42.98 -10.36
N PRO A 495 -25.89 43.28 -11.08
CA PRO A 495 -26.20 44.65 -11.53
C PRO A 495 -26.23 45.68 -10.38
N GLU A 496 -26.58 45.24 -9.18
CA GLU A 496 -26.59 46.03 -7.94
C GLU A 496 -25.20 46.24 -7.33
N GLY A 497 -24.18 45.54 -7.85
CA GLY A 497 -22.77 45.67 -7.45
C GLY A 497 -22.34 44.72 -6.34
N GLU A 498 -23.15 43.71 -6.00
CA GLU A 498 -22.76 42.65 -5.05
C GLU A 498 -21.80 41.67 -5.72
N ARG A 499 -20.81 41.15 -4.99
CA ARG A 499 -19.81 40.23 -5.58
C ARG A 499 -20.39 38.82 -5.66
N LEU A 500 -20.35 38.23 -6.86
CA LEU A 500 -20.75 36.84 -7.11
C LEU A 500 -19.55 35.88 -7.05
N GLY A 501 -18.38 36.33 -7.49
CA GLY A 501 -17.18 35.50 -7.51
C GLY A 501 -16.15 35.99 -8.52
N THR A 502 -15.49 35.06 -9.19
CA THR A 502 -14.44 35.29 -10.19
C THR A 502 -14.66 34.39 -11.40
N ALA A 503 -14.65 34.97 -12.59
CA ALA A 503 -14.74 34.24 -13.85
C ALA A 503 -13.35 34.14 -14.50
N LEU A 504 -13.06 32.98 -15.06
CA LEU A 504 -11.84 32.69 -15.81
C LEU A 504 -12.12 32.74 -17.31
N PHE A 505 -11.29 33.48 -18.02
CA PHE A 505 -11.36 33.65 -19.46
C PHE A 505 -10.08 33.14 -20.13
N VAL A 506 -10.23 32.61 -21.33
CA VAL A 506 -9.11 32.40 -22.27
C VAL A 506 -9.22 33.43 -23.37
N THR A 507 -8.11 34.08 -23.71
CA THR A 507 -8.03 35.07 -24.78
C THR A 507 -6.91 34.71 -25.72
N GLU A 508 -7.23 34.67 -27.00
CA GLU A 508 -6.29 34.39 -28.09
C GLU A 508 -6.07 35.65 -28.93
N PHE A 509 -4.83 35.82 -29.38
CA PHE A 509 -4.37 36.95 -30.18
C PHE A 509 -3.84 36.44 -31.52
N PRO A 510 -4.69 36.33 -32.55
CA PRO A 510 -4.32 35.76 -33.85
C PRO A 510 -3.16 36.49 -34.57
N GLN A 511 -2.90 37.74 -34.19
CA GLN A 511 -1.86 38.59 -34.78
C GLN A 511 -0.49 38.40 -34.12
N LEU A 512 -0.41 37.63 -33.03
CA LEU A 512 0.81 37.44 -32.24
C LEU A 512 1.30 35.99 -32.38
N PRO A 513 2.61 35.79 -32.55
CA PRO A 513 3.19 34.46 -32.65
C PRO A 513 3.10 33.71 -31.30
N PRO A 514 3.05 32.37 -31.28
CA PRO A 514 2.84 31.60 -30.05
C PRO A 514 3.94 31.80 -29.00
N ASP A 515 5.16 32.17 -29.41
CA ASP A 515 6.32 32.48 -28.58
C ASP A 515 6.42 33.98 -28.19
N PHE A 516 5.32 34.73 -28.28
CA PHE A 516 5.31 36.17 -28.05
C PHE A 516 5.87 36.59 -26.67
N ASP A 517 5.71 35.76 -25.64
CA ASP A 517 6.31 36.02 -24.32
C ASP A 517 7.84 36.08 -24.36
N ASN A 518 8.48 35.21 -25.14
CA ASN A 518 9.94 35.21 -25.34
C ASN A 518 10.35 36.49 -26.08
N TYR A 519 9.58 36.87 -27.11
CA TYR A 519 9.82 38.11 -27.83
C TYR A 519 9.74 39.35 -26.92
N VAL A 520 8.73 39.43 -26.04
CA VAL A 520 8.56 40.54 -25.09
C VAL A 520 9.66 40.55 -24.02
N ALA A 521 10.07 39.37 -23.53
CA ALA A 521 11.17 39.25 -22.57
C ALA A 521 12.51 39.75 -23.15
N GLU A 522 12.77 39.46 -24.42
CA GLU A 522 14.00 39.86 -25.11
C GLU A 522 14.02 41.32 -25.59
N ASN A 523 12.89 41.81 -26.10
CA ASN A 523 12.85 43.09 -26.84
C ASN A 523 12.12 44.21 -26.08
N GLY A 524 11.42 43.88 -24.99
CA GLY A 524 10.50 44.78 -24.30
C GLY A 524 9.23 45.06 -25.11
N MET A 525 8.21 45.65 -24.46
CA MET A 525 6.95 45.97 -25.09
C MET A 525 7.06 47.31 -25.85
N ASP A 526 6.89 47.30 -27.18
CA ASP A 526 6.77 48.51 -28.01
C ASP A 526 5.32 48.73 -28.45
N ASP A 527 4.89 50.00 -28.53
CA ASP A 527 3.52 50.41 -28.88
C ASP A 527 3.13 49.98 -30.31
N SER A 528 4.10 49.61 -31.14
CA SER A 528 3.88 49.11 -32.51
C SER A 528 3.40 47.65 -32.59
N ILE A 529 3.39 46.93 -31.45
CA ILE A 529 3.20 45.47 -31.36
C ILE A 529 1.90 45.11 -30.62
N TYR A 530 1.08 46.12 -30.26
CA TYR A 530 -0.22 45.86 -29.66
C TYR A 530 -1.16 45.16 -30.66
N PRO A 531 -1.77 44.04 -30.27
CA PRO A 531 -2.73 43.35 -31.12
C PRO A 531 -3.94 44.25 -31.38
N THR A 532 -4.40 44.25 -32.62
CA THR A 532 -5.60 45.01 -33.04
C THR A 532 -6.86 44.17 -33.05
N GLU A 533 -6.70 42.85 -32.99
CA GLU A 533 -7.74 41.83 -32.98
C GLU A 533 -7.38 40.74 -31.94
N ALA A 534 -8.39 40.26 -31.22
CA ALA A 534 -8.30 39.16 -30.27
C ALA A 534 -9.68 38.52 -30.15
N ARG A 535 -9.75 37.28 -29.66
CA ARG A 535 -11.01 36.64 -29.30
C ARG A 535 -10.92 36.10 -27.89
N THR A 536 -12.02 36.11 -27.15
CA THR A 536 -12.08 35.61 -25.76
C THR A 536 -13.24 34.67 -25.54
N VAL A 537 -13.05 33.65 -24.70
CA VAL A 537 -14.10 32.72 -24.26
C VAL A 537 -14.13 32.71 -22.73
N GLU A 538 -15.34 32.75 -22.18
CA GLU A 538 -15.58 32.57 -20.75
C GLU A 538 -15.61 31.07 -20.45
N MET A 539 -14.68 30.60 -19.60
CA MET A 539 -14.39 29.19 -19.45
C MET A 539 -15.00 28.57 -18.20
N ALA A 540 -14.90 29.24 -17.05
CA ALA A 540 -15.40 28.71 -15.78
C ALA A 540 -15.60 29.81 -14.73
N HIS A 541 -16.38 29.51 -13.69
CA HIS A 541 -16.81 30.44 -12.63
C HIS A 541 -16.43 29.91 -11.25
N PHE A 542 -15.94 30.78 -10.37
CA PHE A 542 -15.36 30.40 -9.09
C PHE A 542 -15.79 31.32 -7.96
N VAL A 543 -15.77 30.80 -6.72
CA VAL A 543 -16.06 31.60 -5.52
C VAL A 543 -14.95 32.64 -5.30
N SER A 544 -13.70 32.26 -5.56
CA SER A 544 -12.52 33.10 -5.31
C SER A 544 -11.52 33.08 -6.46
N ASP A 545 -10.58 34.04 -6.43
CA ASP A 545 -9.45 34.09 -7.37
C ASP A 545 -8.50 32.90 -7.18
N ASP A 546 -8.40 32.36 -5.96
CA ASP A 546 -7.51 31.25 -5.65
C ASP A 546 -8.06 29.92 -6.21
N ASP A 547 -9.38 29.72 -6.14
CA ASP A 547 -10.04 28.58 -6.79
C ASP A 547 -9.86 28.63 -8.32
N ALA A 548 -10.00 29.82 -8.91
CA ALA A 548 -9.79 30.02 -10.34
C ALA A 548 -8.33 29.75 -10.75
N ARG A 549 -7.36 30.15 -9.93
CA ARG A 549 -5.93 29.88 -10.17
C ARG A 549 -5.60 28.40 -10.07
N LYS A 550 -6.21 27.70 -9.12
CA LYS A 550 -6.07 26.25 -8.98
C LYS A 550 -6.58 25.55 -10.23
N PHE A 551 -7.78 25.91 -10.69
CA PHE A 551 -8.34 25.38 -11.93
C PHE A 551 -7.48 25.73 -13.15
N GLU A 552 -6.93 26.94 -13.24
CA GLU A 552 -6.03 27.28 -14.36
C GLU A 552 -4.81 26.34 -14.42
N LYS A 553 -4.20 26.03 -13.28
CA LYS A 553 -3.06 25.10 -13.25
C LYS A 553 -3.46 23.72 -13.76
N GLU A 554 -4.62 23.23 -13.34
CA GLU A 554 -5.18 21.96 -13.80
C GLU A 554 -5.46 21.99 -15.31
N PHE A 555 -6.16 23.01 -15.79
CA PHE A 555 -6.42 23.26 -17.21
C PHE A 555 -5.14 23.25 -18.04
N ARG A 556 -4.07 23.90 -17.55
CA ARG A 556 -2.76 23.93 -18.22
C ARG A 556 -2.05 22.56 -18.21
N SER A 557 -2.29 21.72 -17.22
CA SER A 557 -1.71 20.37 -17.15
C SER A 557 -2.27 19.40 -18.21
N TYR A 558 -3.50 19.63 -18.68
CA TYR A 558 -4.11 18.86 -19.76
C TYR A 558 -3.60 19.25 -21.15
N LEU A 559 -2.84 20.36 -21.27
CA LEU A 559 -2.31 20.80 -22.55
C LEU A 559 -1.12 19.95 -22.94
N VAL A 560 -1.16 19.40 -24.15
CA VAL A 560 -0.09 18.56 -24.70
C VAL A 560 0.60 19.36 -25.79
N PRO A 561 1.91 19.66 -25.66
CA PRO A 561 2.66 20.35 -26.69
C PRO A 561 2.43 19.70 -28.05
N GLU A 562 2.09 20.53 -29.02
CA GLU A 562 1.81 20.17 -30.41
C GLU A 562 0.52 19.37 -30.70
N LEU A 563 -0.21 18.92 -29.69
CA LEU A 563 -1.38 18.05 -29.86
C LEU A 563 -2.69 18.68 -29.37
N LEU A 564 -2.64 19.48 -28.30
CA LEU A 564 -3.82 20.12 -27.72
C LEU A 564 -3.43 21.41 -27.01
N ASP A 565 -3.89 22.55 -27.51
CA ASP A 565 -3.61 23.86 -26.92
C ASP A 565 -4.80 24.48 -26.16
N GLY A 566 -4.54 25.59 -25.45
CA GLY A 566 -5.54 26.27 -24.63
C GLY A 566 -6.77 26.71 -25.45
N PRO A 567 -6.62 27.39 -26.59
CA PRO A 567 -7.72 27.77 -27.46
C PRO A 567 -8.55 26.59 -28.00
N GLU A 568 -7.95 25.42 -28.21
CA GLU A 568 -8.68 24.21 -28.62
C GLU A 568 -9.48 23.61 -27.47
N LEU A 569 -8.93 23.56 -26.25
CA LEU A 569 -9.57 22.93 -25.09
C LEU A 569 -10.61 23.84 -24.40
N ALA A 570 -10.38 25.15 -24.34
CA ALA A 570 -11.20 26.07 -23.56
C ALA A 570 -12.70 26.09 -23.97
N PRO A 571 -13.08 26.04 -25.25
CA PRO A 571 -14.48 25.94 -25.67
C PRO A 571 -15.18 24.68 -25.17
N GLU A 572 -14.47 23.54 -25.12
CA GLU A 572 -15.05 22.27 -24.67
C GLU A 572 -15.26 22.27 -23.16
N VAL A 573 -14.27 22.78 -22.41
CA VAL A 573 -14.39 23.01 -20.97
C VAL A 573 -15.57 23.94 -20.67
N ALA A 574 -15.69 25.06 -21.39
CA ALA A 574 -16.79 25.98 -21.21
C ALA A 574 -18.16 25.32 -21.42
N LYS A 575 -18.30 24.45 -22.43
CA LYS A 575 -19.55 23.70 -22.67
C LYS A 575 -19.87 22.71 -21.56
N LEU A 576 -18.85 22.03 -21.02
CA LEU A 576 -19.01 21.11 -19.88
C LEU A 576 -19.50 21.86 -18.63
N GLU A 577 -19.03 23.10 -18.43
CA GLU A 577 -19.52 23.99 -17.38
C GLU A 577 -20.94 24.53 -17.64
N GLY A 578 -21.54 24.26 -18.79
CA GLY A 578 -22.85 24.82 -19.18
C GLY A 578 -22.79 26.26 -19.69
N LEU A 579 -21.58 26.75 -20.01
CA LEU A 579 -21.36 28.04 -20.68
C LEU A 579 -21.44 27.87 -22.21
N SER A 580 -21.42 29.01 -22.93
CA SER A 580 -21.59 29.02 -24.39
C SER A 580 -20.50 28.25 -25.13
N GLY A 581 -19.24 28.37 -24.68
CA GLY A 581 -18.06 27.92 -25.42
C GLY A 581 -17.81 28.67 -26.74
N GLU A 582 -18.65 29.64 -27.11
CA GLU A 582 -18.45 30.49 -28.28
C GLU A 582 -17.42 31.59 -28.01
N TRP A 583 -16.56 31.84 -28.99
CA TRP A 583 -15.58 32.92 -28.97
C TRP A 583 -16.24 34.29 -29.21
N GLU A 584 -15.95 35.26 -28.34
CA GLU A 584 -16.30 36.67 -28.52
C GLU A 584 -15.15 37.44 -29.18
N GLU A 585 -15.38 37.97 -30.37
CA GLU A 585 -14.43 38.82 -31.09
C GLU A 585 -14.24 40.19 -30.41
N MET A 586 -12.99 40.61 -30.26
CA MET A 586 -12.58 41.87 -29.65
C MET A 586 -11.80 42.74 -30.63
N ASN A 587 -12.25 43.98 -30.81
CA ASN A 587 -11.49 45.02 -31.52
C ASN A 587 -10.50 45.73 -30.60
N TYR A 588 -9.54 46.47 -31.17
CA TYR A 588 -8.53 47.24 -30.44
C TYR A 588 -9.03 47.99 -29.19
N ASN A 589 -10.18 48.69 -29.25
CA ASN A 589 -10.69 49.41 -28.08
C ASN A 589 -11.15 48.45 -26.97
N GLN A 590 -11.80 47.34 -27.36
CA GLN A 590 -12.21 46.29 -26.43
C GLN A 590 -11.01 45.57 -25.83
N ILE A 591 -9.94 45.34 -26.60
CA ILE A 591 -8.68 44.76 -26.11
C ILE A 591 -8.04 45.68 -25.08
N VAL A 592 -7.92 46.98 -25.38
CA VAL A 592 -7.36 47.96 -24.43
C VAL A 592 -8.19 48.03 -23.14
N ASP A 593 -9.52 48.10 -23.26
CA ASP A 593 -10.42 48.09 -22.10
C ASP A 593 -10.29 46.79 -21.30
N TYR A 594 -10.19 45.65 -22.00
CA TYR A 594 -10.06 44.32 -21.42
C TYR A 594 -8.72 44.10 -20.69
N MET A 595 -7.61 44.56 -21.27
CA MET A 595 -6.26 44.46 -20.71
C MET A 595 -6.00 45.46 -19.58
N SER A 596 -6.76 46.58 -19.53
CA SER A 596 -6.64 47.57 -18.46
C SER A 596 -7.10 47.07 -17.07
N GLY A 597 -7.64 45.86 -16.97
CA GLY A 597 -8.14 45.27 -15.73
C GLY A 597 -9.40 45.93 -15.16
N ASN A 598 -9.94 46.95 -15.83
CA ASN A 598 -11.08 47.74 -15.34
C ASN A 598 -12.44 47.11 -15.66
N ARG A 599 -12.48 46.02 -16.43
CA ARG A 599 -13.73 45.34 -16.81
C ARG A 599 -14.18 44.43 -15.66
N THR A 600 -15.10 44.91 -14.84
CA THR A 600 -15.91 44.04 -13.96
C THR A 600 -16.98 43.36 -14.82
N VAL A 601 -17.11 42.05 -14.70
CA VAL A 601 -18.17 41.30 -15.40
C VAL A 601 -19.46 41.43 -14.59
N VAL A 602 -20.56 41.76 -15.26
CA VAL A 602 -21.89 41.87 -14.61
C VAL A 602 -22.75 40.70 -15.08
N ARG A 603 -23.30 39.95 -14.12
CA ARG A 603 -24.18 38.78 -14.35
C ARG A 603 -25.34 38.82 -13.37
N GLU A 604 -26.49 38.30 -13.80
CA GLU A 604 -27.60 38.01 -12.89
C GLU A 604 -27.23 36.80 -12.02
N GLU A 605 -27.69 36.76 -10.77
CA GLU A 605 -27.41 35.64 -9.85
C GLU A 605 -27.93 34.31 -10.39
N SER A 606 -29.01 34.32 -11.17
CA SER A 606 -29.57 33.12 -11.81
C SER A 606 -28.69 32.52 -12.91
N ASP A 607 -27.82 33.32 -13.49
CA ASP A 607 -26.93 32.94 -14.59
C ASP A 607 -25.51 32.65 -14.08
N TRP A 608 -25.33 32.67 -12.75
CA TRP A 608 -24.08 32.36 -12.07
C TRP A 608 -24.14 30.96 -11.46
N HIS A 609 -23.35 30.04 -12.01
CA HIS A 609 -23.14 28.72 -11.42
C HIS A 609 -21.65 28.57 -11.13
N LEU A 610 -21.30 27.87 -10.06
CA LEU A 610 -19.91 27.60 -9.73
C LEU A 610 -19.42 26.39 -10.52
N HIS A 611 -18.12 26.37 -10.79
CA HIS A 611 -17.44 25.24 -11.40
C HIS A 611 -17.82 23.93 -10.70
N ASN A 612 -18.24 22.93 -11.48
CA ASN A 612 -18.59 21.61 -10.98
C ASN A 612 -17.46 20.61 -11.32
N PRO A 613 -16.68 20.14 -10.33
CA PRO A 613 -15.59 19.19 -10.58
C PRO A 613 -16.08 17.82 -11.08
N HIS A 614 -17.38 17.56 -11.07
CA HIS A 614 -18.00 16.35 -11.61
C HIS A 614 -18.78 16.60 -12.91
N ALA A 615 -18.62 17.77 -13.56
CA ALA A 615 -19.36 18.14 -14.76
C ALA A 615 -19.27 17.09 -15.89
N GLU A 616 -18.09 16.47 -16.07
CA GLU A 616 -17.89 15.41 -17.07
C GLU A 616 -18.68 14.14 -16.73
N TRP A 617 -18.67 13.71 -15.48
CA TRP A 617 -19.42 12.54 -15.02
C TRP A 617 -20.93 12.78 -15.08
N ASP A 618 -21.39 13.99 -14.73
CA ASP A 618 -22.79 14.36 -14.83
C ASP A 618 -23.25 14.41 -16.29
N ALA A 619 -22.44 14.95 -17.21
CA ALA A 619 -22.72 14.96 -18.64
C ALA A 619 -22.76 13.55 -19.23
N GLN A 620 -21.85 12.66 -18.82
CA GLN A 620 -21.80 11.28 -19.26
C GLN A 620 -22.98 10.46 -18.74
N ALA A 621 -23.35 10.64 -17.46
CA ALA A 621 -24.52 10.03 -16.85
C ALA A 621 -25.83 10.48 -17.53
N TRP A 622 -25.92 11.75 -17.95
CA TRP A 622 -27.04 12.26 -18.73
C TRP A 622 -27.11 11.66 -20.14
N HIS A 623 -25.99 11.54 -20.85
CA HIS A 623 -25.96 10.90 -22.16
C HIS A 623 -26.31 9.40 -22.09
N GLU A 624 -25.86 8.71 -21.05
CA GLU A 624 -26.20 7.30 -20.82
C GLU A 624 -27.69 7.13 -20.47
N TYR A 625 -28.24 8.03 -19.63
CA TYR A 625 -29.66 8.07 -19.31
C TYR A 625 -30.54 8.39 -20.53
N GLU A 626 -30.12 9.31 -21.39
CA GLU A 626 -30.86 9.68 -22.61
C GLU A 626 -30.79 8.57 -23.68
N SER A 627 -29.65 7.89 -23.80
CA SER A 627 -29.47 6.69 -24.62
C SER A 627 -30.35 5.52 -24.15
N LEU A 628 -30.43 5.29 -22.84
CA LEU A 628 -31.34 4.30 -22.22
C LEU A 628 -32.81 4.67 -22.41
N ARG A 629 -33.15 5.97 -22.35
CA ARG A 629 -34.51 6.47 -22.61
C ARG A 629 -34.92 6.30 -24.07
N GLU A 630 -34.02 6.54 -25.03
CA GLU A 630 -34.29 6.27 -26.44
C GLU A 630 -34.38 4.77 -26.76
N HIS A 631 -33.58 3.93 -26.10
CA HIS A 631 -33.67 2.47 -26.23
C HIS A 631 -35.00 1.92 -25.70
N THR A 632 -35.44 2.38 -24.53
CA THR A 632 -36.71 1.95 -23.94
C THR A 632 -37.93 2.42 -24.73
N ALA A 633 -37.89 3.63 -25.31
CA ALA A 633 -38.93 4.13 -26.20
C ALA A 633 -39.05 3.36 -27.52
N LYS A 634 -37.95 2.77 -28.03
CA LYS A 634 -37.97 1.93 -29.25
C LYS A 634 -38.47 0.51 -29.00
N THR A 635 -38.34 -0.02 -27.78
CA THR A 635 -38.84 -1.37 -27.43
C THR A 635 -40.35 -1.45 -27.24
N ASP A 636 -41.03 -0.33 -26.94
CA ASP A 636 -42.48 -0.31 -26.70
C ASP A 636 -43.34 -0.20 -27.99
N GLU A 637 -42.74 -0.07 -29.18
CA GLU A 637 -43.49 -0.02 -30.45
C GLU A 637 -43.68 -1.39 -31.14
N VAL A 638 -43.21 -2.51 -30.58
CA VAL A 638 -43.34 -3.85 -31.22
C VAL A 638 -43.96 -4.90 -30.29
N SER A 639 -45.27 -4.81 -30.04
CA SER A 639 -46.26 -5.90 -30.20
C SER A 639 -47.53 -5.70 -29.37
N PRO A 640 -48.70 -5.62 -30.02
CA PRO A 640 -49.94 -6.12 -29.46
C PRO A 640 -50.47 -7.23 -30.38
N ASP A 641 -50.17 -8.49 -30.08
CA ASP A 641 -51.00 -9.62 -30.51
C ASP A 641 -50.52 -10.91 -29.83
N LEU A 642 -51.10 -11.22 -28.67
CA LEU A 642 -51.25 -12.60 -28.22
C LEU A 642 -52.61 -12.74 -27.52
N ASP A 643 -53.62 -13.06 -28.32
CA ASP A 643 -54.78 -13.84 -27.90
C ASP A 643 -54.30 -15.21 -27.38
N LEU A 644 -54.66 -15.57 -26.14
CA LEU A 644 -55.12 -16.91 -25.71
C LEU A 644 -55.70 -16.88 -24.30
#